data_AF-A0A1F9YX09-F1
#
_entry.id   AF-A0A1F9YX09-F1
#
_cell.length_a   1.000
_cell.length_b   1.000
_cell.length_c   1.000
_cell.angle_alpha   90.00
_cell.angle_beta   90.00
_cell.angle_gamma   90.00
#
_symmetry.space_group_name_H-M   'P 1'
#
loop_
_entity.id
_entity.type
_entity.pdbx_description
1 polymer ?
#
loop_
_entity_poly.entity_id
_entity_poly.type
_entity_poly.pdbx_seq_one_letter_code
_entity_poly.pdbx_strand_id
1 'polypeptide(L)'
;MIKKSKVLMFLPVFYIIGFKFLLAESMTMDTITKYIKKSFPNRVESKFKGEDININISGLLDFYKNLPVDEQPEQIADWALYSAMAFLKGDDKTQNDFSKNKLPMRIKDFRNSGFLFYNPGRLAQLNKNEYIAVLPKNNIKQEAILIKLLDENRKNDDFLNGTVHIIDFSYETSSPTISLSYVSSSKISDYYKEEKGYFSKTIRNSVDFEDWISKIDDFTLFKVDSKNEITLGGRRIENDKRENVTIKEVSAIYKAYNQTKNTNDKLQKMRRQQYEGYVNYLLSELLDKDDKLKAGVKNGTISQTDVINFIKEEIPLKSFEEVEKGNIGFSLDPKKDFKGFARNIREAIDDSKRANSPFPDYLKSAILQYEETLTKIAGSFDKQVSEKYFIFRRQIEKEKTDSATTMNRYLESLDFANSYQTARYDGPIKGTELAMNLFYTDLTAKIWALDFESNIPQNIVGFIPLNKIKVPKLYWDDSLRLSSTRLWFGVKQEGYDISANKRIVFFEPNATRIYAASSNPLYPGKESEPNYQSSEFLGWWDRHYSVVADYEQEYHKLNQIQKWSILFNLTKNIEGNLFSFLKNVDTDNSLNFETWYKNNINLKCKVSVPFLDSSKYDTQNECLSRMSSQVYWMMGQQFFYNGGVSLASDKELIMKLLQKKKFGNAKSTGNKFVSIAKKENKVVATIYKEETRKFKGNSLKINEPKIYQDTKTSGKLVAMDIDVSNSKYGSISAKQEKNEITLNWTDDQGGYFQKIIDELVKKENEVGNVGNANLVDDVINSGKLIEKSICIEKNTRYFVKLKNKDFKYGIIGANNQLKKENYPVKSSGTEVYSNIYGIKVANKAEIKRYSQVER
;
A
#
# COMPACT_ATOMS: atom_id res chain seq x y z
N MET A 1 -17.27 55.41 13.47
CA MET A 1 -17.38 54.99 12.05
C MET A 1 -16.14 55.44 11.29
N ILE A 2 -15.47 54.47 10.65
CA ILE A 2 -14.44 54.59 9.60
C ILE A 2 -13.09 55.20 10.01
N LYS A 3 -12.09 54.33 10.25
CA LYS A 3 -10.66 54.65 10.25
C LYS A 3 -9.93 53.73 9.24
N LYS A 4 -9.22 54.39 8.30
CA LYS A 4 -8.00 53.97 7.59
C LYS A 4 -8.08 52.84 6.54
N SER A 5 -8.23 53.23 5.28
CA SER A 5 -7.76 52.49 4.09
C SER A 5 -6.29 52.80 3.79
N LYS A 6 -5.42 51.78 3.87
CA LYS A 6 -4.03 51.80 3.36
C LYS A 6 -4.03 51.49 1.85
N VAL A 7 -4.15 52.49 0.99
CA VAL A 7 -4.04 52.29 -0.49
C VAL A 7 -2.95 53.15 -1.16
N LEU A 8 -2.33 54.12 -0.50
CA LEU A 8 -1.25 54.91 -1.11
C LEU A 8 0.14 54.40 -0.71
N MET A 9 0.70 53.46 -1.47
CA MET A 9 2.17 53.25 -1.49
C MET A 9 2.73 52.66 -2.80
N PHE A 10 1.97 52.64 -3.91
CA PHE A 10 2.43 52.15 -5.22
C PHE A 10 2.50 53.22 -6.34
N LEU A 11 2.08 54.47 -6.08
CA LEU A 11 2.08 55.53 -7.09
C LEU A 11 3.46 56.12 -7.52
N PRO A 12 4.55 56.15 -6.71
CA PRO A 12 5.77 56.87 -7.11
C PRO A 12 6.52 56.22 -8.28
N VAL A 13 6.40 54.89 -8.44
CA VAL A 13 7.20 54.10 -9.38
C VAL A 13 6.68 54.24 -10.82
N PHE A 14 5.36 54.28 -11.00
CA PHE A 14 4.76 54.50 -12.32
C PHE A 14 5.10 55.89 -12.88
N TYR A 15 5.21 56.90 -12.02
CA TYR A 15 5.63 58.24 -12.43
C TYR A 15 7.11 58.29 -12.84
N ILE A 16 8.01 57.62 -12.10
CA ILE A 16 9.44 57.58 -12.46
C ILE A 16 9.69 56.80 -13.76
N ILE A 17 8.94 55.72 -14.00
CA ILE A 17 9.02 54.96 -15.26
C ILE A 17 8.42 55.76 -16.41
N GLY A 18 7.26 56.40 -16.21
CA GLY A 18 6.64 57.27 -17.21
C GLY A 18 7.50 58.48 -17.59
N PHE A 19 8.21 59.08 -16.63
CA PHE A 19 9.08 60.23 -16.88
C PHE A 19 10.36 59.87 -17.65
N LYS A 20 10.89 58.66 -17.46
CA LYS A 20 12.00 58.15 -18.30
C LYS A 20 11.54 57.70 -19.69
N PHE A 21 10.30 57.22 -19.82
CA PHE A 21 9.68 56.88 -21.11
C PHE A 21 9.55 58.08 -22.06
N LEU A 22 9.39 59.29 -21.50
CA LEU A 22 9.31 60.53 -22.26
C LEU A 22 10.66 61.09 -22.74
N LEU A 23 11.78 60.54 -22.23
CA LEU A 23 13.13 61.10 -22.47
C LEU A 23 14.07 60.18 -23.28
N ALA A 24 13.64 58.99 -23.68
CA ALA A 24 14.48 58.03 -24.40
C ALA A 24 13.86 57.66 -25.76
N GLU A 25 14.32 58.32 -26.83
CA GLU A 25 14.09 57.86 -28.19
C GLU A 25 14.79 56.50 -28.38
N SER A 26 14.03 55.47 -28.73
CA SER A 26 14.47 54.08 -29.02
C SER A 26 14.79 53.16 -27.82
N MET A 27 13.83 52.94 -26.92
CA MET A 27 13.87 51.77 -26.02
C MET A 27 12.98 50.64 -26.59
N THR A 28 13.55 49.49 -26.96
CA THR A 28 12.76 48.37 -27.50
C THR A 28 12.00 47.65 -26.37
N MET A 29 10.91 46.95 -26.69
CA MET A 29 10.16 46.13 -25.72
C MET A 29 11.06 45.09 -25.02
N ASP A 30 12.12 44.65 -25.68
CA ASP A 30 13.11 43.74 -25.12
C ASP A 30 13.99 44.44 -24.06
N THR A 31 14.37 45.70 -24.28
CA THR A 31 15.07 46.53 -23.29
C THR A 31 14.18 46.85 -22.08
N ILE A 32 12.89 47.11 -22.29
CA ILE A 32 11.91 47.35 -21.22
C ILE A 32 11.69 46.08 -20.39
N THR A 33 11.57 44.92 -21.04
CA THR A 33 11.44 43.63 -20.35
C THR A 33 12.70 43.30 -19.54
N LYS A 34 13.90 43.55 -20.09
CA LYS A 34 15.17 43.46 -19.35
C LYS A 34 15.22 44.43 -18.18
N TYR A 35 14.77 45.68 -18.34
CA TYR A 35 14.78 46.68 -17.28
C TYR A 35 13.79 46.37 -16.15
N ILE A 36 12.59 45.87 -16.47
CA ILE A 36 11.58 45.45 -15.48
C ILE A 36 12.06 44.21 -14.73
N LYS A 37 12.59 43.18 -15.41
CA LYS A 37 13.19 42.00 -14.74
C LYS A 37 14.37 42.39 -13.85
N LYS A 38 15.21 43.34 -14.29
CA LYS A 38 16.35 43.86 -13.52
C LYS A 38 15.94 44.72 -12.33
N SER A 39 14.82 45.44 -12.42
CA SER A 39 14.35 46.39 -11.40
C SER A 39 13.35 45.79 -10.41
N PHE A 40 12.68 44.70 -10.79
CA PHE A 40 11.70 43.96 -9.97
C PHE A 40 11.94 42.45 -10.11
N PRO A 41 13.07 41.93 -9.61
CA PRO A 41 13.31 40.49 -9.59
C PRO A 41 12.15 39.78 -8.91
N ASN A 42 11.80 38.57 -9.38
CA ASN A 42 10.74 37.75 -8.77
C ASN A 42 10.96 37.66 -7.26
N ARG A 43 9.89 37.74 -6.46
CA ARG A 43 9.99 37.77 -4.99
C ARG A 43 10.83 36.61 -4.43
N VAL A 44 10.76 35.44 -5.06
CA VAL A 44 11.59 34.26 -4.76
C VAL A 44 13.05 34.50 -5.12
N GLU A 45 13.35 34.80 -6.38
CA GLU A 45 14.72 35.07 -6.88
C GLU A 45 15.42 36.20 -6.09
N SER A 46 14.69 37.29 -5.84
CA SER A 46 15.17 38.45 -5.08
C SER A 46 15.52 38.15 -3.62
N LYS A 47 14.98 37.06 -3.06
CA LYS A 47 15.30 36.59 -1.71
C LYS A 47 16.56 35.72 -1.68
N PHE A 48 16.84 35.01 -2.76
CA PHE A 48 18.03 34.19 -2.86
C PHE A 48 19.27 34.98 -3.28
N LYS A 49 19.16 36.16 -3.93
CA LYS A 49 20.26 37.12 -4.23
C LYS A 49 21.62 36.53 -4.69
N GLY A 50 21.68 35.31 -5.22
CA GLY A 50 22.93 34.62 -5.55
C GLY A 50 23.71 34.09 -4.33
N GLU A 51 23.07 33.99 -3.17
CA GLU A 51 23.64 33.40 -1.95
C GLU A 51 23.01 32.03 -1.72
N ASP A 52 23.86 31.05 -1.39
CA ASP A 52 23.42 29.76 -0.92
C ASP A 52 22.89 29.88 0.51
N ILE A 53 21.76 29.22 0.77
CA ILE A 53 21.17 29.14 2.11
C ILE A 53 21.61 27.83 2.74
N ASN A 54 22.24 27.92 3.90
CA ASN A 54 22.67 26.75 4.63
C ASN A 54 21.63 26.34 5.68
N ILE A 55 21.23 25.08 5.66
CA ILE A 55 20.31 24.50 6.63
C ILE A 55 21.13 23.67 7.59
N ASN A 56 21.22 24.12 8.84
CA ASN A 56 21.91 23.42 9.91
C ASN A 56 20.99 22.37 10.53
N ILE A 57 21.38 21.10 10.39
CA ILE A 57 20.66 19.93 10.91
C ILE A 57 21.40 19.25 12.05
N SER A 58 22.35 19.93 12.70
CA SER A 58 23.17 19.35 13.77
C SER A 58 22.33 18.75 14.90
N GLY A 59 21.22 19.41 15.26
CA GLY A 59 20.27 18.92 16.27
C GLY A 59 19.45 17.70 15.85
N LEU A 60 19.51 17.30 14.57
CA LEU A 60 18.74 16.20 13.99
C LEU A 60 19.64 15.06 13.47
N LEU A 61 20.96 15.17 13.62
CA LEU A 61 21.92 14.23 13.05
C LEU A 61 21.76 12.81 13.60
N ASP A 62 21.45 12.68 14.90
CA ASP A 62 21.19 11.38 15.52
C ASP A 62 19.93 10.72 14.96
N PHE A 63 18.87 11.50 14.70
CA PHE A 63 17.67 11.00 14.04
C PHE A 63 18.00 10.52 12.62
N TYR A 64 18.68 11.36 11.83
CA TYR A 64 19.05 11.08 10.45
C TYR A 64 19.90 9.80 10.32
N LYS A 65 20.93 9.64 11.17
CA LYS A 65 21.81 8.46 11.16
C LYS A 65 21.09 7.17 11.54
N ASN A 66 19.97 7.25 12.25
CA ASN A 66 19.15 6.10 12.62
C ASN A 66 18.07 5.77 11.57
N LEU A 67 17.94 6.56 10.49
CA LEU A 67 17.08 6.23 9.36
C LEU A 67 17.71 5.13 8.48
N PRO A 68 16.88 4.26 7.88
CA PRO A 68 17.28 3.39 6.80
C PRO A 68 17.96 4.18 5.67
N VAL A 69 18.92 3.55 5.01
CA VAL A 69 19.73 4.19 3.97
C VAL A 69 18.88 4.73 2.81
N ASP A 70 17.78 4.04 2.48
CA ASP A 70 16.80 4.46 1.47
C ASP A 70 15.94 5.65 1.90
N GLU A 71 15.65 5.79 3.21
CA GLU A 71 14.84 6.90 3.75
C GLU A 71 15.66 8.18 3.97
N GLN A 72 16.99 8.07 4.07
CA GLN A 72 17.90 9.20 4.27
C GLN A 72 17.81 10.26 3.15
N PRO A 73 17.99 9.95 1.85
CA PRO A 73 17.89 10.94 0.79
C PRO A 73 16.51 11.60 0.74
N GLU A 74 15.46 10.83 1.02
CA GLU A 74 14.09 11.33 1.07
C GLU A 74 13.88 12.30 2.25
N GLN A 75 14.47 12.03 3.41
CA GLN A 75 14.43 12.94 4.57
C GLN A 75 15.14 14.26 4.29
N ILE A 76 16.27 14.23 3.58
CA ILE A 76 16.99 15.45 3.17
C ILE A 76 16.11 16.28 2.24
N ALA A 77 15.44 15.67 1.26
CA ALA A 77 14.51 16.36 0.37
C ALA A 77 13.31 16.98 1.14
N ASP A 78 12.77 16.26 2.13
CA ASP A 78 11.69 16.78 3.00
C ASP A 78 12.16 18.02 3.79
N TRP A 79 13.36 17.97 4.38
CA TRP A 79 13.94 19.08 5.13
C TRP A 79 14.34 20.26 4.24
N ALA A 80 14.83 19.99 3.03
CA ALA A 80 15.16 21.01 2.05
C ALA A 80 13.90 21.80 1.67
N LEU A 81 12.79 21.12 1.37
CA LEU A 81 11.52 21.79 1.06
C LEU A 81 10.93 22.54 2.26
N TYR A 82 10.90 21.90 3.44
CA TYR A 82 10.39 22.56 4.65
C TYR A 82 11.15 23.85 4.96
N SER A 83 12.48 23.82 4.84
CA SER A 83 13.35 24.97 5.04
C SER A 83 13.17 26.04 3.97
N ALA A 84 13.03 25.65 2.69
CA ALA A 84 12.76 26.58 1.60
C ALA A 84 11.44 27.34 1.83
N MET A 85 10.38 26.63 2.25
CA MET A 85 9.10 27.24 2.60
C MET A 85 9.21 28.21 3.78
N ALA A 86 9.94 27.83 4.83
CA ALA A 86 10.19 28.69 5.99
C ALA A 86 10.95 29.97 5.60
N PHE A 87 11.97 29.87 4.76
CA PHE A 87 12.75 31.01 4.25
C PHE A 87 11.93 31.97 3.39
N LEU A 88 11.09 31.43 2.51
CA LEU A 88 10.28 32.21 1.60
C LEU A 88 9.16 32.95 2.32
N LYS A 89 8.84 32.61 3.57
CA LYS A 89 7.83 33.29 4.41
C LYS A 89 6.52 33.45 3.63
N GLY A 90 5.98 32.32 3.15
CA GLY A 90 4.61 32.26 2.64
C GLY A 90 3.64 32.84 3.69
N ASP A 91 2.46 33.28 3.25
CA ASP A 91 1.44 33.67 4.23
C ASP A 91 1.01 32.45 5.08
N ASP A 92 0.38 32.70 6.23
CA ASP A 92 0.04 31.65 7.20
C ASP A 92 -0.86 30.57 6.56
N LYS A 93 -1.70 30.96 5.60
CA LYS A 93 -2.58 30.04 4.88
C LYS A 93 -1.77 29.12 3.96
N THR A 94 -0.86 29.66 3.15
CA THR A 94 0.04 28.87 2.30
C THR A 94 0.86 27.88 3.12
N GLN A 95 1.40 28.30 4.27
CA GLN A 95 2.19 27.40 5.12
C GLN A 95 1.33 26.29 5.73
N ASN A 96 0.12 26.62 6.20
CA ASN A 96 -0.82 25.63 6.73
C ASN A 96 -1.29 24.64 5.66
N ASP A 97 -1.61 25.13 4.46
CA ASP A 97 -2.03 24.30 3.33
C ASP A 97 -0.89 23.38 2.86
N PHE A 98 0.36 23.85 2.88
CA PHE A 98 1.53 23.02 2.57
C PHE A 98 1.73 21.88 3.57
N SER A 99 1.64 22.16 4.86
CA SER A 99 1.80 21.14 5.92
C SER A 99 0.60 20.19 6.03
N LYS A 100 -0.53 20.53 5.42
CA LYS A 100 -1.72 19.69 5.42
C LYS A 100 -1.43 18.38 4.68
N ASN A 101 -1.42 17.28 5.42
CA ASN A 101 -1.11 15.93 4.93
C ASN A 101 0.34 15.70 4.47
N LYS A 102 1.32 16.46 4.99
CA LYS A 102 2.75 16.21 4.72
C LYS A 102 3.50 16.06 6.03
N LEU A 103 4.34 15.04 6.17
CA LEU A 103 5.20 14.88 7.34
C LEU A 103 6.62 15.39 7.03
N PRO A 104 7.16 16.35 7.80
CA PRO A 104 8.53 16.83 7.64
C PRO A 104 9.56 15.87 8.27
N MET A 105 9.11 14.78 8.92
CA MET A 105 9.96 13.76 9.55
C MET A 105 9.47 12.35 9.26
N ARG A 106 10.40 11.46 8.88
CA ARG A 106 10.19 10.05 8.57
C ARG A 106 10.22 9.18 9.82
N ILE A 107 9.18 9.31 10.63
CA ILE A 107 9.01 8.49 11.83
C ILE A 107 8.67 7.05 11.41
N LYS A 108 9.34 6.04 12.01
CA LYS A 108 9.24 4.63 11.59
C LYS A 108 7.80 4.13 11.50
N ASP A 109 6.96 4.46 12.48
CA ASP A 109 5.57 4.01 12.53
C ASP A 109 4.69 4.64 11.43
N PHE A 110 5.21 5.63 10.70
CA PHE A 110 4.54 6.36 9.63
C PHE A 110 5.03 6.03 8.23
N ARG A 111 6.01 5.12 8.11
CA ARG A 111 6.58 4.77 6.81
C ARG A 111 5.52 4.31 5.82
N ASN A 112 4.46 3.66 6.30
CA ASN A 112 3.35 3.18 5.47
C ASN A 112 2.20 4.18 5.32
N SER A 113 2.35 5.45 5.75
CA SER A 113 1.32 6.48 5.63
C SER A 113 1.44 7.25 4.31
N GLY A 114 0.31 7.72 3.77
CA GLY A 114 0.28 8.59 2.59
C GLY A 114 0.78 10.02 2.83
N PHE A 115 1.37 10.31 4.00
CA PHE A 115 1.90 11.63 4.35
C PHE A 115 3.38 11.83 3.96
N LEU A 116 4.05 10.77 3.48
CA LEU A 116 5.44 10.78 3.06
C LEU A 116 5.55 10.72 1.54
N PHE A 117 6.49 11.47 0.99
CA PHE A 117 6.79 11.48 -0.45
C PHE A 117 7.94 10.53 -0.76
N TYR A 118 7.94 9.89 -1.93
CA TYR A 118 9.03 9.00 -2.32
C TYR A 118 9.44 9.35 -3.75
N ASN A 119 10.39 10.28 -3.84
CA ASN A 119 10.92 10.84 -5.08
C ASN A 119 12.18 11.66 -4.72
N PRO A 120 13.27 11.69 -5.50
CA PRO A 120 14.43 12.51 -5.14
C PRO A 120 14.15 14.02 -5.01
N GLY A 121 13.06 14.55 -5.60
CA GLY A 121 12.66 15.95 -5.51
C GLY A 121 11.33 16.18 -4.78
N ARG A 122 10.98 17.46 -4.56
CA ARG A 122 9.70 17.86 -3.98
C ARG A 122 9.09 19.08 -4.68
N LEU A 123 7.77 19.15 -4.74
CA LEU A 123 7.02 20.31 -5.22
C LEU A 123 6.07 20.84 -4.14
N ALA A 124 6.00 22.16 -4.03
CA ALA A 124 4.98 22.85 -3.22
C ALA A 124 4.41 24.04 -3.97
N GLN A 125 3.13 24.31 -3.75
CA GLN A 125 2.49 25.54 -4.18
C GLN A 125 2.82 26.65 -3.18
N LEU A 126 3.38 27.75 -3.67
CA LEU A 126 3.63 28.95 -2.87
C LEU A 126 2.38 29.85 -2.90
N ASN A 127 1.84 30.13 -4.08
CA ASN A 127 0.65 30.95 -4.30
C ASN A 127 -0.21 30.33 -5.43
N LYS A 128 -1.39 30.90 -5.74
CA LYS A 128 -2.34 30.37 -6.74
C LYS A 128 -1.68 29.91 -8.07
N ASN A 129 -0.66 30.65 -8.55
CA ASN A 129 0.04 30.36 -9.81
C ASN A 129 1.59 30.32 -9.64
N GLU A 130 2.09 30.07 -8.43
CA GLU A 130 3.53 30.11 -8.14
C GLU A 130 3.90 28.85 -7.35
N TYR A 131 4.89 28.11 -7.83
CA TYR A 131 5.30 26.82 -7.29
C TYR A 131 6.81 26.81 -7.04
N ILE A 132 7.24 26.05 -6.05
CA ILE A 132 8.66 25.78 -5.82
C ILE A 132 8.94 24.30 -6.01
N ALA A 133 9.98 24.01 -6.77
CA ALA A 133 10.53 22.67 -6.94
C ALA A 133 11.91 22.63 -6.28
N VAL A 134 12.08 21.70 -5.34
CA VAL A 134 13.35 21.48 -4.65
C VAL A 134 13.93 20.18 -5.18
N LEU A 135 15.10 20.26 -5.83
CA LEU A 135 15.69 19.18 -6.62
C LEU A 135 17.13 18.87 -6.16
N PRO A 136 17.59 17.62 -6.22
CA PRO A 136 18.96 17.30 -5.86
C PRO A 136 19.92 17.89 -6.90
N LYS A 137 20.96 18.59 -6.43
CA LYS A 137 22.02 19.18 -7.25
C LYS A 137 22.84 18.07 -7.92
N ASN A 138 23.33 18.32 -9.14
CA ASN A 138 24.19 17.41 -9.92
C ASN A 138 23.56 16.03 -10.22
N ASN A 139 22.23 15.91 -10.25
CA ASN A 139 21.57 14.67 -10.64
C ASN A 139 21.32 14.63 -12.16
N ILE A 140 21.82 13.60 -12.85
CA ILE A 140 21.64 13.46 -14.32
C ILE A 140 20.17 13.34 -14.74
N LYS A 141 19.28 12.90 -13.83
CA LYS A 141 17.83 12.80 -14.03
C LYS A 141 17.06 14.01 -13.49
N GLN A 142 17.71 15.14 -13.15
CA GLN A 142 17.05 16.29 -12.51
C GLN A 142 15.84 16.81 -13.29
N GLU A 143 15.94 16.97 -14.61
CA GLU A 143 14.81 17.41 -15.44
C GLU A 143 13.67 16.38 -15.46
N ALA A 144 14.00 15.09 -15.52
CA ALA A 144 13.00 14.02 -15.45
C ALA A 144 12.26 14.03 -14.09
N ILE A 145 12.98 14.26 -13.00
CA ILE A 145 12.40 14.41 -11.65
C ILE A 145 11.42 15.59 -11.62
N LEU A 146 11.83 16.76 -12.13
CA LEU A 146 10.97 17.93 -12.19
C LEU A 146 9.70 17.65 -13.01
N ILE A 147 9.83 17.04 -14.19
CA ILE A 147 8.68 16.71 -15.04
C ILE A 147 7.71 15.75 -14.33
N LYS A 148 8.22 14.71 -13.65
CA LYS A 148 7.37 13.80 -12.85
C LYS A 148 6.59 14.56 -11.78
N LEU A 149 7.26 15.45 -11.03
CA LEU A 149 6.63 16.28 -10.00
C LEU A 149 5.55 17.22 -10.57
N LEU A 150 5.78 17.79 -11.76
CA LEU A 150 4.78 18.62 -12.44
C LEU A 150 3.58 17.80 -12.88
N ASP A 151 3.78 16.60 -13.43
CA ASP A 151 2.70 15.71 -13.85
C ASP A 151 1.87 15.20 -12.65
N GLU A 152 2.50 14.89 -11.51
CA GLU A 152 1.81 14.57 -10.23
C GLU A 152 0.87 15.71 -9.78
N ASN A 153 1.23 16.96 -10.05
CA ASN A 153 0.48 18.14 -9.61
C ASN A 153 -0.45 18.72 -10.69
N ARG A 154 -0.45 18.18 -11.92
CA ARG A 154 -1.33 18.64 -13.00
C ARG A 154 -2.74 18.08 -12.81
N LYS A 155 -3.58 18.85 -12.11
CA LYS A 155 -5.00 18.50 -11.84
C LYS A 155 -5.99 19.19 -12.80
N ASN A 156 -5.56 20.23 -13.50
CA ASN A 156 -6.35 20.98 -14.47
C ASN A 156 -5.44 21.79 -15.42
N ASP A 157 -6.02 22.44 -16.43
CA ASP A 157 -5.27 23.27 -17.39
C ASP A 157 -4.83 24.63 -16.78
N ASP A 158 -5.45 25.12 -15.70
CA ASP A 158 -5.02 26.36 -15.03
C ASP A 158 -3.60 26.22 -14.42
N PHE A 159 -3.20 25.01 -14.04
CA PHE A 159 -1.85 24.68 -13.57
C PHE A 159 -0.76 25.12 -14.56
N LEU A 160 -1.04 25.04 -15.88
CA LEU A 160 -0.08 25.39 -16.93
C LEU A 160 0.24 26.88 -17.01
N ASN A 161 -0.62 27.72 -16.44
CA ASN A 161 -0.42 29.17 -16.34
C ASN A 161 0.51 29.55 -15.17
N GLY A 162 0.91 28.58 -14.35
CA GLY A 162 1.80 28.79 -13.22
C GLY A 162 3.27 28.99 -13.62
N THR A 163 4.03 29.55 -12.68
CA THR A 163 5.49 29.61 -12.72
C THR A 163 6.05 28.64 -11.69
N VAL A 164 7.06 27.87 -12.07
CA VAL A 164 7.83 27.02 -11.15
C VAL A 164 9.22 27.63 -10.92
N HIS A 165 9.59 27.77 -9.65
CA HIS A 165 10.92 28.19 -9.21
C HIS A 165 11.74 26.97 -8.83
N ILE A 166 12.90 26.80 -9.45
CA ILE A 166 13.78 25.65 -9.24
C ILE A 166 14.85 26.03 -8.23
N ILE A 167 14.93 25.24 -7.16
CA ILE A 167 15.91 25.35 -6.10
C ILE A 167 16.64 24.02 -6.00
N ASP A 168 17.95 24.06 -6.17
CA ASP A 168 18.81 22.90 -5.99
C ASP A 168 19.17 22.75 -4.52
N PHE A 169 19.25 21.51 -4.04
CA PHE A 169 19.81 21.17 -2.75
C PHE A 169 20.98 20.21 -2.87
N SER A 170 21.98 20.38 -2.01
CA SER A 170 23.07 19.43 -1.82
C SER A 170 23.29 19.14 -0.33
N TYR A 171 23.69 17.92 -0.02
CA TYR A 171 24.01 17.49 1.34
C TYR A 171 25.31 16.68 1.31
N GLU A 172 26.26 17.04 2.16
CA GLU A 172 27.52 16.32 2.34
C GLU A 172 27.50 15.58 3.68
N THR A 173 27.82 14.29 3.69
CA THR A 173 27.77 13.47 4.92
C THR A 173 28.80 13.90 5.98
N SER A 174 29.86 14.60 5.58
CA SER A 174 30.89 15.18 6.45
C SER A 174 30.42 16.43 7.20
N SER A 175 29.34 17.08 6.76
CA SER A 175 28.82 18.31 7.36
C SER A 175 27.32 18.17 7.67
N PRO A 176 26.84 18.54 8.86
CA PRO A 176 25.41 18.54 9.18
C PRO A 176 24.71 19.75 8.52
N THR A 177 24.97 20.01 7.25
CA THR A 177 24.46 21.16 6.50
C THR A 177 23.89 20.75 5.16
N ILE A 178 22.67 21.18 4.87
CA ILE A 178 22.05 21.09 3.54
C ILE A 178 22.13 22.49 2.91
N SER A 179 22.74 22.62 1.75
CA SER A 179 22.80 23.92 1.04
C SER A 179 21.70 23.99 0.00
N LEU A 180 20.96 25.11 -0.02
CA LEU A 180 19.96 25.44 -1.04
C LEU A 180 20.48 26.55 -1.94
N SER A 181 20.35 26.35 -3.25
CA SER A 181 20.76 27.32 -4.26
C SER A 181 19.64 27.54 -5.28
N TYR A 182 19.23 28.78 -5.50
CA TYR A 182 18.23 29.09 -6.53
C TYR A 182 18.86 28.95 -7.92
N VAL A 183 18.17 28.24 -8.81
CA VAL A 183 18.66 27.98 -10.17
C VAL A 183 17.97 28.88 -11.17
N SER A 184 16.64 28.78 -11.28
CA SER A 184 15.88 29.47 -12.32
C SER A 184 14.38 29.51 -12.01
N SER A 185 13.64 30.23 -12.86
CA SER A 185 12.19 30.21 -12.91
C SER A 185 11.74 29.98 -14.34
N SER A 186 10.72 29.13 -14.51
CA SER A 186 10.18 28.79 -15.83
C SER A 186 8.66 28.73 -15.78
N LYS A 187 7.98 29.01 -16.89
CA LYS A 187 6.54 28.76 -16.97
C LYS A 187 6.30 27.26 -17.01
N ILE A 188 5.29 26.79 -16.30
CA ILE A 188 4.95 25.37 -16.27
C ILE A 188 4.62 24.86 -17.68
N SER A 189 3.91 25.66 -18.48
CA SER A 189 3.60 25.36 -19.88
C SER A 189 4.83 25.09 -20.77
N ASP A 190 6.01 25.62 -20.45
CA ASP A 190 7.23 25.32 -21.21
C ASP A 190 7.64 23.85 -21.07
N TYR A 191 7.30 23.21 -19.95
CA TYR A 191 7.52 21.77 -19.75
C TYR A 191 6.48 20.90 -20.44
N TYR A 192 5.45 21.44 -21.09
CA TYR A 192 4.43 20.69 -21.83
C TYR A 192 4.54 20.91 -23.34
N LYS A 193 5.77 21.00 -23.83
CA LYS A 193 6.13 21.13 -25.24
C LYS A 193 6.93 19.92 -25.72
N GLU A 194 6.95 19.69 -27.03
CA GLU A 194 7.71 18.58 -27.64
C GLU A 194 9.20 18.67 -27.35
N GLU A 195 9.77 19.88 -27.29
CA GLU A 195 11.18 20.13 -26.90
C GLU A 195 11.52 19.65 -25.48
N LYS A 196 10.49 19.45 -24.63
CA LYS A 196 10.59 18.87 -23.27
C LYS A 196 10.01 17.45 -23.20
N GLY A 197 9.84 16.79 -24.35
CA GLY A 197 9.38 15.42 -24.45
C GLY A 197 7.88 15.23 -24.21
N TYR A 198 7.06 16.29 -24.28
CA TYR A 198 5.60 16.17 -24.21
C TYR A 198 4.98 16.17 -25.60
N PHE A 199 4.20 15.12 -25.91
CA PHE A 199 3.53 14.98 -27.20
C PHE A 199 2.03 14.92 -26.99
N SER A 200 1.29 15.80 -27.68
CA SER A 200 -0.17 15.78 -27.69
C SER A 200 -0.70 15.76 -29.10
N LYS A 201 -1.72 14.93 -29.34
CA LYS A 201 -2.30 14.76 -30.67
C LYS A 201 -3.81 14.53 -30.59
N THR A 202 -4.54 15.13 -31.52
CA THR A 202 -5.94 14.78 -31.78
C THR A 202 -6.01 13.49 -32.58
N ILE A 203 -6.71 12.48 -32.07
CA ILE A 203 -6.77 11.13 -32.63
C ILE A 203 -8.07 10.98 -33.41
N ARG A 204 -7.98 10.84 -34.74
CA ARG A 204 -9.15 10.64 -35.61
C ARG A 204 -9.28 9.22 -36.13
N ASN A 205 -8.18 8.46 -36.14
CA ASN A 205 -8.11 7.11 -36.69
C ASN A 205 -6.90 6.35 -36.10
N SER A 206 -6.69 5.11 -36.54
CA SER A 206 -5.57 4.27 -36.09
C SER A 206 -4.20 4.83 -36.47
N VAL A 207 -4.06 5.51 -37.60
CA VAL A 207 -2.79 6.11 -38.04
C VAL A 207 -2.38 7.25 -37.12
N ASP A 208 -3.33 8.11 -36.73
CA ASP A 208 -3.07 9.17 -35.77
C ASP A 208 -2.63 8.61 -34.42
N PHE A 209 -3.30 7.55 -33.97
CA PHE A 209 -3.01 6.87 -32.72
C PHE A 209 -1.62 6.20 -32.72
N GLU A 210 -1.28 5.48 -33.79
CA GLU A 210 -0.01 4.78 -33.94
C GLU A 210 1.17 5.76 -33.98
N ASP A 211 1.06 6.86 -34.73
CA ASP A 211 2.08 7.93 -34.72
C ASP A 211 2.25 8.52 -33.32
N TRP A 212 1.16 8.80 -32.60
CA TRP A 212 1.26 9.37 -31.26
C TRP A 212 1.83 8.40 -30.23
N ILE A 213 1.34 7.15 -30.17
CA ILE A 213 1.79 6.18 -29.16
C ILE A 213 3.27 5.81 -29.37
N SER A 214 3.75 5.82 -30.62
CA SER A 214 5.17 5.57 -30.93
C SER A 214 6.12 6.65 -30.41
N LYS A 215 5.62 7.85 -30.07
CA LYS A 215 6.40 9.00 -29.59
C LYS A 215 6.43 9.12 -28.07
N ILE A 216 5.64 8.34 -27.36
CA ILE A 216 5.51 8.42 -25.91
C ILE A 216 5.90 7.10 -25.24
N ASP A 217 6.34 7.21 -24.01
CA ASP A 217 6.61 6.10 -23.10
C ASP A 217 5.62 6.10 -21.91
N ASP A 218 4.98 7.24 -21.65
CA ASP A 218 4.05 7.42 -20.53
C ASP A 218 2.80 8.24 -20.91
N PHE A 219 1.62 7.68 -20.69
CA PHE A 219 0.34 8.33 -20.96
C PHE A 219 -0.06 9.27 -19.81
N THR A 220 -0.37 10.54 -20.11
CA THR A 220 -0.59 11.57 -19.07
C THR A 220 -1.90 12.36 -19.20
N LEU A 221 -2.52 12.39 -20.39
CA LEU A 221 -3.73 13.17 -20.62
C LEU A 221 -4.70 12.49 -21.59
N PHE A 222 -5.97 12.39 -21.20
CA PHE A 222 -7.10 12.17 -22.09
C PHE A 222 -8.03 13.37 -22.05
N LYS A 223 -8.47 13.84 -23.22
CA LYS A 223 -9.45 14.92 -23.34
C LYS A 223 -10.40 14.66 -24.51
N VAL A 224 -11.69 14.90 -24.31
CA VAL A 224 -12.71 14.90 -25.34
C VAL A 224 -13.30 16.30 -25.41
N ASP A 225 -13.24 16.93 -26.57
CA ASP A 225 -13.76 18.27 -26.78
C ASP A 225 -15.30 18.27 -26.98
N SER A 226 -15.88 19.43 -27.31
CA SER A 226 -17.32 19.55 -27.57
C SER A 226 -17.77 18.89 -28.88
N LYS A 227 -16.85 18.61 -29.81
CA LYS A 227 -17.08 17.94 -31.09
C LYS A 227 -16.87 16.43 -31.01
N ASN A 228 -16.63 15.89 -29.80
CA ASN A 228 -16.25 14.50 -29.55
C ASN A 228 -14.91 14.10 -30.20
N GLU A 229 -14.03 15.06 -30.48
CA GLU A 229 -12.66 14.79 -30.89
C GLU A 229 -11.80 14.43 -29.68
N ILE A 230 -11.01 13.36 -29.80
CA ILE A 230 -10.15 12.86 -28.73
C ILE A 230 -8.79 13.52 -28.86
N THR A 231 -8.30 14.12 -27.79
CA THR A 231 -6.92 14.56 -27.66
C THR A 231 -6.23 13.71 -26.60
N LEU A 232 -5.12 13.08 -26.98
CA LEU A 232 -4.25 12.35 -26.07
C LEU A 232 -2.97 13.15 -25.83
N GLY A 233 -2.39 13.00 -24.65
CA GLY A 233 -1.10 13.58 -24.28
C GLY A 233 -0.25 12.59 -23.51
N GLY A 234 1.05 12.60 -23.77
CA GLY A 234 2.01 11.70 -23.14
C GLY A 234 3.44 12.23 -23.16
N ARG A 235 4.34 11.47 -22.55
CA ARG A 235 5.74 11.85 -22.30
C ARG A 235 6.70 10.83 -22.91
N ARG A 236 7.81 11.30 -23.45
CA ARG A 236 9.06 10.54 -23.61
C ARG A 236 10.21 11.45 -23.22
N ILE A 237 10.95 11.06 -22.18
CA ILE A 237 12.04 11.85 -21.63
C ILE A 237 13.35 11.14 -21.96
N GLU A 238 14.28 11.84 -22.60
CA GLU A 238 15.49 11.24 -23.18
C GLU A 238 16.33 10.45 -22.17
N ASN A 239 16.51 10.98 -20.96
CA ASN A 239 17.28 10.36 -19.86
C ASN A 239 16.42 9.49 -18.92
N ASP A 240 15.17 9.20 -19.29
CA ASP A 240 14.24 8.40 -18.50
C ASP A 240 13.28 7.62 -19.41
N LYS A 241 13.84 6.93 -20.42
CA LYS A 241 13.07 6.07 -21.34
C LYS A 241 12.43 4.91 -20.57
N ARG A 242 11.18 4.60 -20.93
CA ARG A 242 10.40 3.55 -20.27
C ARG A 242 9.74 2.64 -21.30
N GLU A 243 9.55 1.37 -20.93
CA GLU A 243 8.71 0.48 -21.73
C GLU A 243 7.24 0.91 -21.68
N ASN A 244 6.58 0.84 -22.83
CA ASN A 244 5.19 1.25 -23.01
C ASN A 244 4.39 0.13 -23.68
N VAL A 245 3.08 0.22 -23.61
CA VAL A 245 2.18 -0.69 -24.33
C VAL A 245 2.16 -0.36 -25.82
N THR A 246 2.04 -1.40 -26.63
CA THR A 246 1.84 -1.30 -28.08
C THR A 246 0.37 -1.04 -28.42
N ILE A 247 0.09 -0.63 -29.67
CA ILE A 247 -1.29 -0.51 -30.17
C ILE A 247 -2.07 -1.84 -30.08
N LYS A 248 -1.39 -2.98 -30.25
CA LYS A 248 -2.00 -4.31 -30.12
C LYS A 248 -2.44 -4.58 -28.70
N GLU A 249 -1.62 -4.22 -27.72
CA GLU A 249 -1.96 -4.37 -26.30
C GLU A 249 -3.08 -3.42 -25.91
N VAL A 250 -3.03 -2.14 -26.31
CA VAL A 250 -4.13 -1.19 -26.08
C VAL A 250 -5.44 -1.68 -26.72
N SER A 251 -5.36 -2.27 -27.92
CA SER A 251 -6.50 -2.92 -28.57
C SER A 251 -7.03 -4.12 -27.76
N ALA A 252 -6.16 -4.97 -27.23
CA ALA A 252 -6.56 -6.08 -26.36
C ALA A 252 -7.28 -5.60 -25.10
N ILE A 253 -6.78 -4.54 -24.45
CA ILE A 253 -7.46 -3.89 -23.31
C ILE A 253 -8.83 -3.34 -23.76
N TYR A 254 -8.88 -2.58 -24.86
CA TYR A 254 -10.13 -2.00 -25.39
C TYR A 254 -11.19 -3.07 -25.68
N LYS A 255 -10.82 -4.15 -26.39
CA LYS A 255 -11.70 -5.27 -26.72
C LYS A 255 -12.22 -5.98 -25.47
N ALA A 256 -11.41 -6.09 -24.42
CA ALA A 256 -11.82 -6.69 -23.17
C ALA A 256 -12.91 -5.88 -22.45
N TYR A 257 -12.78 -4.54 -22.40
CA TYR A 257 -13.77 -3.66 -21.75
C TYR A 257 -15.04 -3.45 -22.59
N ASN A 258 -14.95 -3.57 -23.93
CA ASN A 258 -16.05 -3.28 -24.87
C ASN A 258 -16.72 -4.53 -25.46
N GLN A 259 -16.64 -5.68 -24.79
CA GLN A 259 -17.37 -6.86 -25.23
C GLN A 259 -18.89 -6.67 -25.19
N THR A 260 -19.57 -7.05 -26.27
CA THR A 260 -21.03 -6.98 -26.42
C THR A 260 -21.78 -7.85 -25.40
N LYS A 261 -22.97 -7.40 -24.99
CA LYS A 261 -23.91 -8.06 -24.06
C LYS A 261 -24.04 -9.59 -24.21
N ASN A 262 -23.99 -10.15 -25.42
CA ASN A 262 -24.16 -11.60 -25.66
C ASN A 262 -23.09 -12.48 -24.97
N THR A 263 -21.85 -12.03 -24.85
CA THR A 263 -20.79 -12.79 -24.14
C THR A 263 -20.96 -12.68 -22.62
N ASN A 264 -21.38 -11.50 -22.16
CA ASN A 264 -21.73 -11.27 -20.75
C ASN A 264 -22.98 -12.05 -20.33
N ASP A 265 -23.96 -12.24 -21.20
CA ASP A 265 -25.13 -13.08 -20.93
C ASP A 265 -24.77 -14.56 -20.89
N LYS A 266 -23.85 -15.04 -21.73
CA LYS A 266 -23.34 -16.43 -21.68
C LYS A 266 -22.49 -16.67 -20.44
N LEU A 267 -21.61 -15.74 -20.07
CA LEU A 267 -20.83 -15.77 -18.83
C LEU A 267 -21.73 -15.62 -17.59
N GLN A 268 -22.72 -14.73 -17.60
CA GLN A 268 -23.70 -14.60 -16.52
C GLN A 268 -24.59 -15.85 -16.43
N LYS A 269 -24.96 -16.48 -17.55
CA LYS A 269 -25.70 -17.74 -17.55
C LYS A 269 -24.87 -18.89 -16.99
N MET A 270 -23.60 -19.01 -17.38
CA MET A 270 -22.66 -19.98 -16.80
C MET A 270 -22.43 -19.72 -15.31
N ARG A 271 -22.22 -18.47 -14.89
CA ARG A 271 -22.04 -18.09 -13.48
C ARG A 271 -23.31 -18.31 -12.66
N ARG A 272 -24.50 -18.01 -13.21
CA ARG A 272 -25.79 -18.36 -12.60
C ARG A 272 -25.93 -19.88 -12.48
N GLN A 273 -25.56 -20.65 -13.49
CA GLN A 273 -25.59 -22.11 -13.41
C GLN A 273 -24.61 -22.66 -12.36
N GLN A 274 -23.42 -22.08 -12.25
CA GLN A 274 -22.46 -22.41 -11.19
C GLN A 274 -23.00 -22.03 -9.81
N TYR A 275 -23.58 -20.84 -9.66
CA TYR A 275 -24.22 -20.38 -8.43
C TYR A 275 -25.39 -21.27 -8.02
N GLU A 276 -26.30 -21.61 -8.95
CA GLU A 276 -27.41 -22.52 -8.67
C GLU A 276 -26.92 -23.93 -8.34
N GLY A 277 -25.91 -24.43 -9.07
CA GLY A 277 -25.25 -25.71 -8.76
C GLY A 277 -24.60 -25.71 -7.38
N TYR A 278 -24.01 -24.58 -6.99
CA TYR A 278 -23.39 -24.38 -5.70
C TYR A 278 -24.42 -24.28 -4.56
N VAL A 279 -25.52 -23.55 -4.77
CA VAL A 279 -26.67 -23.50 -3.85
C VAL A 279 -27.26 -24.90 -3.62
N ASN A 280 -27.37 -25.70 -4.69
CA ASN A 280 -27.85 -27.08 -4.59
C ASN A 280 -26.85 -28.01 -3.87
N TYR A 281 -25.55 -27.83 -4.10
CA TYR A 281 -24.51 -28.53 -3.35
C TYR A 281 -24.61 -28.21 -1.84
N LEU A 282 -24.75 -26.94 -1.47
CA LEU A 282 -24.89 -26.51 -0.08
C LEU A 282 -26.16 -27.05 0.57
N LEU A 283 -27.27 -27.07 -0.17
CA LEU A 283 -28.49 -27.70 0.30
C LEU A 283 -28.24 -29.17 0.65
N SER A 284 -27.57 -29.92 -0.23
CA SER A 284 -27.27 -31.34 0.03
C SER A 284 -26.38 -31.54 1.27
N GLU A 285 -25.38 -30.70 1.45
CA GLU A 285 -24.49 -30.71 2.61
C GLU A 285 -25.20 -30.34 3.92
N LEU A 286 -26.10 -29.35 3.88
CA LEU A 286 -26.88 -28.95 5.05
C LEU A 286 -27.83 -30.05 5.48
N LEU A 287 -28.50 -30.70 4.53
CA LEU A 287 -29.38 -31.83 4.81
C LEU A 287 -28.57 -33.01 5.36
N ASP A 288 -27.38 -33.30 4.85
CA ASP A 288 -26.56 -34.40 5.37
C ASP A 288 -25.94 -34.13 6.74
N LYS A 289 -25.82 -32.88 7.17
CA LYS A 289 -25.23 -32.51 8.47
C LYS A 289 -26.27 -32.24 9.57
N ASP A 290 -27.52 -31.99 9.21
CA ASP A 290 -28.60 -31.72 10.17
C ASP A 290 -29.78 -32.68 9.93
N ASP A 291 -29.80 -33.77 10.69
CA ASP A 291 -30.84 -34.80 10.61
C ASP A 291 -32.26 -34.27 10.86
N LYS A 292 -32.40 -33.20 11.66
CA LYS A 292 -33.71 -32.58 11.93
C LYS A 292 -34.17 -31.74 10.74
N LEU A 293 -33.27 -30.98 10.13
CA LEU A 293 -33.55 -30.25 8.89
C LEU A 293 -33.88 -31.24 7.75
N LYS A 294 -33.12 -32.32 7.64
CA LYS A 294 -33.34 -33.41 6.66
C LYS A 294 -34.71 -34.06 6.84
N ALA A 295 -35.07 -34.41 8.07
CA ALA A 295 -36.39 -34.95 8.39
C ALA A 295 -37.51 -33.93 8.14
N GLY A 296 -37.29 -32.65 8.45
CA GLY A 296 -38.27 -31.58 8.23
C GLY A 296 -38.55 -31.32 6.74
N VAL A 297 -37.51 -31.36 5.90
CA VAL A 297 -37.67 -31.28 4.43
C VAL A 297 -38.35 -32.52 3.87
N LYS A 298 -37.94 -33.72 4.33
CA LYS A 298 -38.54 -34.99 3.88
C LYS A 298 -40.02 -35.12 4.26
N ASN A 299 -40.40 -34.61 5.43
CA ASN A 299 -41.76 -34.70 5.96
C ASN A 299 -42.62 -33.48 5.59
N GLY A 300 -42.09 -32.55 4.80
CA GLY A 300 -42.82 -31.38 4.29
C GLY A 300 -43.10 -30.27 5.30
N THR A 301 -42.53 -30.32 6.51
CA THR A 301 -42.69 -29.27 7.53
C THR A 301 -41.77 -28.08 7.30
N ILE A 302 -40.70 -28.25 6.54
CA ILE A 302 -39.81 -27.18 6.05
C ILE A 302 -39.73 -27.31 4.54
N SER A 303 -40.04 -26.25 3.78
CA SER A 303 -39.90 -26.30 2.33
C SER A 303 -38.42 -26.28 1.95
N GLN A 304 -38.02 -27.18 1.04
CA GLN A 304 -36.70 -27.14 0.43
C GLN A 304 -36.41 -25.77 -0.22
N THR A 305 -37.45 -25.11 -0.74
CA THR A 305 -37.36 -23.77 -1.33
C THR A 305 -37.01 -22.71 -0.28
N ASP A 306 -37.50 -22.84 0.95
CA ASP A 306 -37.18 -21.90 2.03
C ASP A 306 -35.71 -22.02 2.44
N VAL A 307 -35.18 -23.25 2.46
CA VAL A 307 -33.76 -23.49 2.72
C VAL A 307 -32.90 -22.92 1.57
N ILE A 308 -33.31 -23.13 0.32
CA ILE A 308 -32.64 -22.54 -0.85
C ILE A 308 -32.67 -21.01 -0.78
N ASN A 309 -33.82 -20.40 -0.48
CA ASN A 309 -33.96 -18.94 -0.38
C ASN A 309 -33.10 -18.39 0.75
N PHE A 310 -33.06 -19.07 1.89
CA PHE A 310 -32.16 -18.73 2.99
C PHE A 310 -30.69 -18.77 2.58
N ILE A 311 -30.26 -19.81 1.85
CA ILE A 311 -28.91 -19.90 1.28
C ILE A 311 -28.65 -18.70 0.34
N LYS A 312 -29.61 -18.36 -0.52
CA LYS A 312 -29.50 -17.24 -1.49
C LYS A 312 -29.52 -15.87 -0.83
N GLU A 313 -30.22 -15.69 0.29
CA GLU A 313 -30.24 -14.44 1.06
C GLU A 313 -28.92 -14.20 1.79
N GLU A 314 -28.33 -15.26 2.35
CA GLU A 314 -27.04 -15.18 3.04
C GLU A 314 -25.86 -15.11 2.04
N ILE A 315 -26.02 -15.67 0.84
CA ILE A 315 -25.05 -15.64 -0.25
C ILE A 315 -25.73 -15.05 -1.49
N PRO A 316 -26.01 -13.74 -1.52
CA PRO A 316 -26.65 -13.14 -2.68
C PRO A 316 -25.78 -13.37 -3.91
N LEU A 317 -26.37 -13.60 -5.08
CA LEU A 317 -25.65 -13.76 -6.35
C LEU A 317 -24.55 -12.69 -6.54
N LYS A 318 -24.78 -11.46 -6.03
CA LYS A 318 -23.78 -10.38 -6.00
C LYS A 318 -22.45 -10.73 -5.31
N SER A 319 -22.43 -11.50 -4.21
CA SER A 319 -21.18 -11.92 -3.55
C SER A 319 -20.40 -12.96 -4.37
N PHE A 320 -21.09 -13.71 -5.24
CA PHE A 320 -20.50 -14.59 -6.26
C PHE A 320 -20.05 -13.83 -7.51
N GLU A 321 -20.59 -12.62 -7.72
CA GLU A 321 -20.30 -11.73 -8.85
C GLU A 321 -19.19 -10.70 -8.58
N GLU A 322 -18.60 -10.60 -7.37
CA GLU A 322 -17.49 -9.68 -7.06
C GLU A 322 -16.15 -10.12 -7.71
N VAL A 323 -16.19 -10.39 -9.01
CA VAL A 323 -15.16 -9.99 -9.97
C VAL A 323 -15.87 -9.01 -10.90
N GLU A 324 -15.55 -7.72 -10.74
CA GLU A 324 -16.14 -6.61 -11.48
C GLU A 324 -16.37 -6.96 -12.96
N LYS A 325 -17.63 -6.87 -13.38
CA LYS A 325 -18.06 -7.15 -14.77
C LYS A 325 -17.27 -6.25 -15.73
N GLY A 326 -16.39 -6.85 -16.53
CA GLY A 326 -15.68 -6.18 -17.62
C GLY A 326 -14.22 -5.80 -17.34
N ASN A 327 -13.62 -6.21 -16.21
CA ASN A 327 -12.22 -5.91 -15.94
C ASN A 327 -11.27 -6.93 -16.56
N ILE A 328 -10.09 -6.45 -16.96
CA ILE A 328 -8.93 -7.29 -17.26
C ILE A 328 -8.13 -7.56 -15.98
N GLY A 329 -7.46 -8.70 -15.93
CA GLY A 329 -6.66 -9.08 -14.77
C GLY A 329 -5.95 -10.40 -14.94
N PHE A 330 -5.10 -10.72 -13.98
CA PHE A 330 -4.37 -11.96 -13.93
C PHE A 330 -4.23 -12.45 -12.48
N SER A 331 -4.21 -13.76 -12.30
CA SER A 331 -3.79 -14.37 -11.04
C SER A 331 -3.20 -15.76 -11.24
N LEU A 332 -2.25 -16.15 -10.38
CA LEU A 332 -1.84 -17.54 -10.21
C LEU A 332 -2.66 -18.18 -9.06
N ASP A 333 -3.81 -18.74 -9.42
CA ASP A 333 -4.75 -19.34 -8.49
C ASP A 333 -4.23 -20.71 -8.00
N PRO A 334 -4.14 -20.95 -6.69
CA PRO A 334 -3.74 -22.24 -6.16
C PRO A 334 -4.84 -23.27 -6.41
N LYS A 335 -4.41 -24.48 -6.68
CA LYS A 335 -5.21 -25.67 -6.88
C LYS A 335 -4.60 -26.79 -6.07
N LYS A 336 -5.42 -27.80 -5.76
CA LYS A 336 -5.01 -28.98 -5.01
C LYS A 336 -5.16 -30.22 -5.88
N ASP A 337 -4.12 -31.05 -5.92
CA ASP A 337 -4.17 -32.39 -6.47
C ASP A 337 -4.80 -33.31 -5.41
N PHE A 338 -6.14 -33.33 -5.33
CA PHE A 338 -6.85 -34.10 -4.33
C PHE A 338 -6.54 -35.60 -4.41
N LYS A 339 -6.39 -36.13 -5.64
CA LYS A 339 -6.07 -37.55 -5.86
C LYS A 339 -4.65 -37.85 -5.41
N GLY A 340 -3.68 -37.00 -5.76
CA GLY A 340 -2.30 -37.08 -5.28
C GLY A 340 -2.23 -37.03 -3.75
N PHE A 341 -2.95 -36.10 -3.12
CA PHE A 341 -3.02 -35.98 -1.67
C PHE A 341 -3.56 -37.26 -1.02
N ALA A 342 -4.71 -37.77 -1.51
CA ALA A 342 -5.32 -38.99 -0.98
C ALA A 342 -4.38 -40.20 -1.09
N ARG A 343 -3.67 -40.34 -2.22
CA ARG A 343 -2.65 -41.37 -2.41
C ARG A 343 -1.51 -41.24 -1.40
N ASN A 344 -0.92 -40.06 -1.28
CA ASN A 344 0.22 -39.85 -0.37
C ASN A 344 -0.15 -40.09 1.09
N ILE A 345 -1.39 -39.79 1.52
CA ILE A 345 -1.86 -40.15 2.88
C ILE A 345 -1.85 -41.67 3.07
N ARG A 346 -2.36 -42.43 2.10
CA ARG A 346 -2.43 -43.90 2.19
C ARG A 346 -1.03 -44.51 2.23
N GLU A 347 -0.16 -44.05 1.33
CA GLU A 347 1.25 -44.45 1.30
C GLU A 347 1.92 -44.17 2.65
N ALA A 348 1.67 -43.01 3.25
CA ALA A 348 2.21 -42.66 4.55
C ALA A 348 1.76 -43.60 5.68
N ILE A 349 0.47 -43.98 5.69
CA ILE A 349 -0.08 -44.93 6.66
C ILE A 349 0.57 -46.30 6.46
N ASP A 350 0.63 -46.79 5.22
CA ASP A 350 1.17 -48.11 4.90
C ASP A 350 2.66 -48.20 5.22
N ASP A 351 3.44 -47.18 4.85
CA ASP A 351 4.87 -47.07 5.17
C ASP A 351 5.11 -47.01 6.67
N SER A 352 4.25 -46.30 7.42
CA SER A 352 4.34 -46.24 8.89
C SER A 352 4.06 -47.58 9.58
N LYS A 353 3.41 -48.54 8.91
CA LYS A 353 3.18 -49.89 9.45
C LYS A 353 4.34 -50.84 9.18
N ARG A 354 5.22 -50.52 8.23
CA ARG A 354 6.35 -51.38 7.86
C ARG A 354 7.44 -51.34 8.95
N ALA A 355 8.15 -52.46 9.09
CA ALA A 355 9.31 -52.55 9.97
C ALA A 355 10.41 -51.55 9.54
N ASN A 356 10.64 -51.43 8.23
CA ASN A 356 11.61 -50.52 7.61
C ASN A 356 10.93 -49.23 7.10
N SER A 357 10.16 -48.56 7.96
CA SER A 357 9.52 -47.28 7.64
C SER A 357 10.57 -46.22 7.23
N PRO A 358 10.33 -45.43 6.18
CA PRO A 358 11.20 -44.30 5.83
C PRO A 358 11.05 -43.11 6.79
N PHE A 359 10.01 -43.12 7.63
CA PHE A 359 9.76 -42.06 8.61
C PHE A 359 10.47 -42.32 9.94
N PRO A 360 10.97 -41.25 10.60
CA PRO A 360 11.50 -41.35 11.95
C PRO A 360 10.39 -41.72 12.95
N ASP A 361 10.77 -42.35 14.07
CA ASP A 361 9.82 -42.96 15.03
C ASP A 361 8.76 -42.00 15.56
N TYR A 362 9.13 -40.73 15.78
CA TYR A 362 8.20 -39.71 16.26
C TYR A 362 7.10 -39.40 15.23
N LEU A 363 7.43 -39.38 13.93
CA LEU A 363 6.47 -39.15 12.85
C LEU A 363 5.64 -40.41 12.59
N LYS A 364 6.27 -41.58 12.59
CA LYS A 364 5.58 -42.88 12.50
C LYS A 364 4.50 -43.01 13.57
N SER A 365 4.86 -42.71 14.82
CA SER A 365 3.93 -42.76 15.96
C SER A 365 2.78 -41.77 15.80
N ALA A 366 3.06 -40.54 15.34
CA ALA A 366 2.04 -39.54 15.08
C ALA A 366 1.07 -39.95 13.94
N ILE A 367 1.58 -40.52 12.84
CA ILE A 367 0.74 -41.00 11.73
C ILE A 367 -0.19 -42.12 12.19
N LEU A 368 0.34 -43.11 12.91
CA LEU A 368 -0.45 -44.24 13.43
C LEU A 368 -1.48 -43.78 14.47
N GLN A 369 -1.15 -42.80 15.32
CA GLN A 369 -2.08 -42.21 16.28
C GLN A 369 -3.33 -41.62 15.59
N TYR A 370 -3.18 -41.08 14.38
CA TYR A 370 -4.28 -40.44 13.63
C TYR A 370 -4.74 -41.25 12.40
N GLU A 371 -4.39 -42.53 12.30
CA GLU A 371 -4.65 -43.38 11.12
C GLU A 371 -6.11 -43.36 10.64
N GLU A 372 -7.05 -43.56 11.57
CA GLU A 372 -8.48 -43.64 11.23
C GLU A 372 -8.98 -42.31 10.64
N THR A 373 -8.57 -41.19 11.23
CA THR A 373 -8.91 -39.85 10.75
C THR A 373 -8.27 -39.57 9.39
N LEU A 374 -7.02 -39.96 9.20
CA LEU A 374 -6.31 -39.81 7.93
C LEU A 374 -6.96 -40.62 6.81
N THR A 375 -7.39 -41.85 7.09
CA THR A 375 -8.12 -42.70 6.15
C THR A 375 -9.43 -42.05 5.72
N LYS A 376 -10.18 -41.46 6.67
CA LYS A 376 -11.40 -40.69 6.39
C LYS A 376 -11.14 -39.43 5.55
N ILE A 377 -10.01 -38.76 5.77
CA ILE A 377 -9.57 -37.60 4.98
C ILE A 377 -9.24 -38.03 3.55
N ALA A 378 -8.44 -39.08 3.36
CA ALA A 378 -8.10 -39.60 2.04
C ALA A 378 -9.35 -39.97 1.22
N GLY A 379 -10.30 -40.68 1.83
CA GLY A 379 -11.58 -41.01 1.18
C GLY A 379 -12.47 -39.79 0.88
N SER A 380 -12.29 -38.67 1.59
CA SER A 380 -12.99 -37.42 1.28
C SER A 380 -12.31 -36.66 0.13
N PHE A 381 -10.98 -36.72 0.05
CA PHE A 381 -10.24 -36.14 -1.06
C PHE A 381 -10.45 -36.87 -2.39
N ASP A 382 -10.68 -38.19 -2.41
CA ASP A 382 -11.09 -38.87 -3.65
C ASP A 382 -12.39 -38.27 -4.23
N LYS A 383 -13.27 -37.80 -3.33
CA LYS A 383 -14.53 -37.10 -3.66
C LYS A 383 -14.33 -35.60 -3.89
N GLN A 384 -13.09 -35.12 -3.93
CA GLN A 384 -12.70 -33.72 -4.06
C GLN A 384 -13.22 -32.80 -2.93
N VAL A 385 -13.39 -33.34 -1.72
CA VAL A 385 -13.86 -32.61 -0.53
C VAL A 385 -12.73 -32.42 0.48
N SER A 386 -12.40 -31.17 0.80
CA SER A 386 -11.30 -30.82 1.72
C SER A 386 -11.70 -30.44 3.14
N GLU A 387 -12.98 -30.35 3.45
CA GLU A 387 -13.44 -29.79 4.73
C GLU A 387 -12.95 -30.60 5.94
N LYS A 388 -12.98 -31.93 5.85
CA LYS A 388 -12.51 -32.80 6.93
C LYS A 388 -11.02 -32.61 7.25
N TYR A 389 -10.21 -32.31 6.24
CA TYR A 389 -8.79 -31.99 6.42
C TYR A 389 -8.62 -30.70 7.24
N PHE A 390 -9.35 -29.62 6.92
CA PHE A 390 -9.24 -28.37 7.67
C PHE A 390 -9.81 -28.48 9.09
N ILE A 391 -10.92 -29.22 9.27
CA ILE A 391 -11.47 -29.50 10.61
C ILE A 391 -10.42 -30.22 11.46
N PHE A 392 -9.80 -31.27 10.91
CA PHE A 392 -8.78 -32.02 11.61
C PHE A 392 -7.55 -31.16 11.95
N ARG A 393 -7.05 -30.37 11.00
CA ARG A 393 -5.92 -29.45 11.26
C ARG A 393 -6.21 -28.45 12.37
N ARG A 394 -7.43 -27.90 12.43
CA ARG A 394 -7.86 -27.01 13.52
C ARG A 394 -7.99 -27.72 14.87
N GLN A 395 -8.23 -29.03 14.89
CA GLN A 395 -8.29 -29.83 16.12
C GLN A 395 -6.88 -30.04 16.65
N ILE A 396 -5.97 -30.57 15.84
CA ILE A 396 -4.59 -30.86 16.27
C ILE A 396 -3.80 -29.58 16.60
N GLU A 397 -4.06 -28.45 15.94
CA GLU A 397 -3.46 -27.15 16.32
C GLU A 397 -3.81 -26.75 17.77
N LYS A 398 -4.99 -27.14 18.26
CA LYS A 398 -5.45 -26.81 19.63
C LYS A 398 -4.93 -27.79 20.68
N GLU A 399 -4.60 -29.02 20.31
CA GLU A 399 -4.15 -30.06 21.23
C GLU A 399 -2.78 -29.76 21.85
N LYS A 400 -1.91 -29.01 21.15
CA LYS A 400 -0.58 -28.57 21.63
C LYS A 400 0.31 -29.71 22.18
N THR A 401 0.13 -30.94 21.71
CA THR A 401 1.01 -32.07 22.00
C THR A 401 2.13 -32.18 20.95
N ASP A 402 3.21 -32.90 21.27
CA ASP A 402 4.31 -33.13 20.33
C ASP A 402 3.84 -33.92 19.10
N SER A 403 2.99 -34.94 19.30
CA SER A 403 2.37 -35.71 18.20
C SER A 403 1.51 -34.83 17.31
N ALA A 404 0.67 -33.97 17.90
CA ALA A 404 -0.19 -33.05 17.14
C ALA A 404 0.63 -32.04 16.34
N THR A 405 1.70 -31.51 16.94
CA THR A 405 2.63 -30.57 16.28
C THR A 405 3.36 -31.25 15.12
N THR A 406 3.88 -32.45 15.35
CA THR A 406 4.52 -33.29 14.32
C THR A 406 3.56 -33.57 13.17
N MET A 407 2.33 -33.98 13.49
CA MET A 407 1.32 -34.30 12.49
C MET A 407 0.90 -33.06 11.69
N ASN A 408 0.74 -31.91 12.35
CA ASN A 408 0.38 -30.67 11.66
C ASN A 408 1.48 -30.25 10.65
N ARG A 409 2.76 -30.34 11.02
CA ARG A 409 3.89 -30.06 10.12
C ARG A 409 3.94 -31.04 8.93
N TYR A 410 3.67 -32.32 9.18
CA TYR A 410 3.60 -33.32 8.11
C TYR A 410 2.43 -33.06 7.14
N LEU A 411 1.26 -32.68 7.65
CA LEU A 411 0.13 -32.30 6.81
C LEU A 411 0.36 -31.01 6.02
N GLU A 412 1.16 -30.08 6.53
CA GLU A 412 1.60 -28.89 5.79
C GLU A 412 2.55 -29.25 4.64
N SER A 413 3.48 -30.17 4.86
CA SER A 413 4.39 -30.62 3.81
C SER A 413 3.65 -31.40 2.71
N LEU A 414 2.72 -32.28 3.08
CA LEU A 414 1.84 -32.96 2.12
C LEU A 414 0.95 -31.99 1.35
N ASP A 415 0.44 -30.95 2.02
CA ASP A 415 -0.36 -29.91 1.38
C ASP A 415 0.44 -29.12 0.36
N PHE A 416 1.66 -28.74 0.71
CA PHE A 416 2.57 -28.08 -0.22
C PHE A 416 2.88 -28.97 -1.43
N ALA A 417 3.25 -30.23 -1.21
CA ALA A 417 3.62 -31.18 -2.27
C ALA A 417 2.46 -31.52 -3.22
N ASN A 418 1.21 -31.46 -2.74
CA ASN A 418 0.01 -31.75 -3.52
C ASN A 418 -0.77 -30.48 -3.89
N SER A 419 -0.11 -29.34 -3.90
CA SER A 419 -0.69 -28.09 -4.37
C SER A 419 0.11 -27.55 -5.55
N TYR A 420 -0.60 -26.94 -6.48
CA TYR A 420 -0.04 -26.29 -7.67
C TYR A 420 -0.75 -24.95 -7.88
N GLN A 421 -0.29 -24.17 -8.85
CA GLN A 421 -0.92 -22.92 -9.24
C GLN A 421 -1.32 -23.01 -10.71
N THR A 422 -2.44 -22.39 -11.06
CA THR A 422 -2.93 -22.31 -12.44
C THR A 422 -3.17 -20.85 -12.79
N ALA A 423 -2.69 -20.44 -13.96
CA ALA A 423 -2.96 -19.11 -14.49
C ALA A 423 -4.47 -18.90 -14.67
N ARG A 424 -4.97 -17.76 -14.20
CA ARG A 424 -6.29 -17.23 -14.51
C ARG A 424 -6.11 -15.91 -15.23
N TYR A 425 -6.65 -15.82 -16.44
CA TYR A 425 -6.72 -14.60 -17.22
C TYR A 425 -8.14 -14.06 -17.16
N ASP A 426 -8.31 -12.86 -16.64
CA ASP A 426 -9.61 -12.19 -16.58
C ASP A 426 -9.78 -11.35 -17.87
N GLY A 427 -10.86 -11.61 -18.60
CA GLY A 427 -11.09 -11.06 -19.95
C GLY A 427 -10.52 -11.91 -21.09
N PRO A 428 -10.81 -11.57 -22.36
CA PRO A 428 -10.37 -12.29 -23.57
C PRO A 428 -8.89 -12.02 -23.90
N ILE A 429 -8.02 -11.93 -22.90
CA ILE A 429 -6.63 -11.51 -23.08
C ILE A 429 -5.66 -12.68 -23.13
N LYS A 430 -6.12 -13.91 -22.86
CA LYS A 430 -5.27 -15.12 -22.89
C LYS A 430 -4.52 -15.21 -24.23
N GLY A 431 -3.22 -15.47 -24.12
CA GLY A 431 -2.32 -15.63 -25.27
C GLY A 431 -1.91 -14.33 -25.96
N THR A 432 -2.24 -13.17 -25.39
CA THR A 432 -1.72 -11.87 -25.82
C THR A 432 -0.45 -11.50 -25.05
N GLU A 433 0.35 -10.60 -25.63
CA GLU A 433 1.53 -10.03 -24.95
C GLU A 433 1.15 -9.31 -23.64
N LEU A 434 -0.01 -8.65 -23.63
CA LEU A 434 -0.63 -8.08 -22.43
C LEU A 434 -0.78 -9.11 -21.32
N ALA A 435 -1.33 -10.29 -21.63
CA ALA A 435 -1.48 -11.36 -20.65
C ALA A 435 -0.13 -11.93 -20.18
N MET A 436 0.87 -11.99 -21.07
CA MET A 436 2.21 -12.42 -20.70
C MET A 436 2.88 -11.43 -19.73
N ASN A 437 2.75 -10.12 -19.96
CA ASN A 437 3.24 -9.08 -19.05
C ASN A 437 2.54 -9.15 -17.67
N LEU A 438 1.22 -9.33 -17.64
CA LEU A 438 0.47 -9.49 -16.39
C LEU A 438 0.89 -10.75 -15.63
N PHE A 439 1.14 -11.86 -16.34
CA PHE A 439 1.69 -13.07 -15.75
C PHE A 439 3.07 -12.79 -15.17
N TYR A 440 3.97 -12.23 -15.98
CA TYR A 440 5.35 -11.97 -15.60
C TYR A 440 5.44 -11.09 -14.37
N THR A 441 4.70 -9.98 -14.31
CA THR A 441 4.75 -9.04 -13.19
C THR A 441 4.19 -9.62 -11.88
N ASP A 442 3.17 -10.47 -11.94
CA ASP A 442 2.68 -11.24 -10.78
C ASP A 442 3.67 -12.33 -10.34
N LEU A 443 4.30 -13.04 -11.29
CA LEU A 443 5.29 -14.06 -11.01
C LEU A 443 6.58 -13.47 -10.42
N THR A 444 7.12 -12.41 -11.01
CA THR A 444 8.33 -11.71 -10.56
C THR A 444 8.18 -11.16 -9.15
N ALA A 445 7.00 -10.61 -8.80
CA ALA A 445 6.72 -10.19 -7.43
C ALA A 445 6.81 -11.34 -6.43
N LYS A 446 6.35 -12.54 -6.81
CA LYS A 446 6.46 -13.74 -5.97
C LYS A 446 7.90 -14.25 -5.88
N ILE A 447 8.63 -14.27 -6.98
CA ILE A 447 10.04 -14.67 -7.02
C ILE A 447 10.87 -13.79 -6.08
N TRP A 448 10.73 -12.46 -6.20
CA TRP A 448 11.47 -11.53 -5.35
C TRP A 448 11.01 -11.56 -3.90
N ALA A 449 9.72 -11.74 -3.62
CA ALA A 449 9.23 -11.90 -2.26
C ALA A 449 9.89 -13.10 -1.55
N LEU A 450 10.08 -14.20 -2.28
CA LEU A 450 10.64 -15.45 -1.76
C LEU A 450 12.17 -15.50 -1.78
N ASP A 451 12.84 -14.52 -2.41
CA ASP A 451 14.25 -14.63 -2.78
C ASP A 451 14.54 -15.97 -3.54
N PHE A 452 13.60 -16.35 -4.42
CA PHE A 452 13.66 -17.61 -5.14
C PHE A 452 14.87 -17.63 -6.06
N GLU A 453 15.69 -18.69 -5.95
CA GLU A 453 16.98 -18.82 -6.64
C GLU A 453 17.92 -17.60 -6.46
N SER A 454 17.80 -16.89 -5.33
CA SER A 454 18.60 -15.68 -5.04
C SER A 454 18.48 -14.56 -6.09
N ASN A 455 17.31 -14.45 -6.73
CA ASN A 455 17.07 -13.56 -7.88
C ASN A 455 16.51 -12.17 -7.50
N ILE A 456 16.68 -11.73 -6.24
CA ILE A 456 16.22 -10.38 -5.85
C ILE A 456 17.02 -9.27 -6.56
N PRO A 457 16.43 -8.07 -6.76
CA PRO A 457 17.16 -6.91 -7.26
C PRO A 457 18.31 -6.53 -6.32
N GLN A 458 19.55 -6.57 -6.81
CA GLN A 458 20.74 -6.28 -6.00
C GLN A 458 21.06 -4.78 -5.88
N ASN A 459 20.62 -3.98 -6.85
CA ASN A 459 20.98 -2.56 -6.96
C ASN A 459 19.85 -1.61 -6.56
N ILE A 460 18.77 -2.13 -5.97
CA ILE A 460 17.69 -1.32 -5.43
C ILE A 460 17.91 -1.13 -3.93
N VAL A 461 18.35 0.07 -3.54
CA VAL A 461 18.57 0.43 -2.14
C VAL A 461 17.25 0.33 -1.37
N GLY A 462 17.23 -0.39 -0.25
CA GLY A 462 16.04 -0.56 0.59
C GLY A 462 15.17 -1.77 0.24
N PHE A 463 15.41 -2.46 -0.88
CA PHE A 463 14.65 -3.66 -1.25
C PHE A 463 15.05 -4.85 -0.37
N ILE A 464 14.13 -5.32 0.47
CA ILE A 464 14.36 -6.45 1.39
C ILE A 464 13.30 -7.54 1.13
N PRO A 465 13.67 -8.77 0.71
CA PRO A 465 12.71 -9.85 0.50
C PRO A 465 12.11 -10.35 1.82
N LEU A 466 10.95 -11.02 1.76
CA LEU A 466 10.19 -11.41 2.96
C LEU A 466 11.02 -12.27 3.93
N ASN A 467 11.82 -13.20 3.42
CA ASN A 467 12.67 -14.09 4.23
C ASN A 467 13.82 -13.36 4.95
N LYS A 468 14.12 -12.11 4.61
CA LYS A 468 15.13 -11.27 5.28
C LYS A 468 14.52 -10.20 6.19
N ILE A 469 13.19 -10.02 6.16
CA ILE A 469 12.51 -9.07 7.05
C ILE A 469 12.41 -9.65 8.45
N LYS A 470 13.10 -9.02 9.39
CA LYS A 470 13.06 -9.38 10.82
C LYS A 470 11.74 -8.94 11.44
N VAL A 471 11.06 -9.85 12.15
CA VAL A 471 9.78 -9.58 12.82
C VAL A 471 10.01 -9.23 14.29
N PRO A 472 9.71 -7.99 14.72
CA PRO A 472 9.70 -7.66 16.15
C PRO A 472 8.73 -8.57 16.91
N LYS A 473 9.11 -8.98 18.13
CA LYS A 473 8.28 -9.89 18.98
C LYS A 473 6.86 -9.41 19.18
N LEU A 474 6.65 -8.09 19.15
CA LEU A 474 5.33 -7.44 19.17
C LEU A 474 4.36 -8.03 18.14
N TYR A 475 4.85 -8.45 16.97
CA TYR A 475 4.05 -8.90 15.82
C TYR A 475 4.08 -10.41 15.56
N TRP A 476 4.72 -11.21 16.42
CA TRP A 476 4.87 -12.65 16.18
C TRP A 476 3.53 -13.39 16.11
N ASP A 477 2.65 -13.18 17.10
CA ASP A 477 1.34 -13.85 17.16
C ASP A 477 0.53 -13.58 15.89
N ASP A 478 0.53 -12.33 15.42
CA ASP A 478 -0.17 -11.94 14.20
C ASP A 478 0.50 -12.49 12.94
N SER A 479 1.84 -12.49 12.88
CA SER A 479 2.58 -13.00 11.72
C SER A 479 2.44 -14.52 11.55
N LEU A 480 2.44 -15.28 12.65
CA LEU A 480 2.18 -16.72 12.64
C LEU A 480 0.74 -17.03 12.27
N ARG A 481 -0.22 -16.30 12.88
CA ARG A 481 -1.65 -16.51 12.66
C ARG A 481 -2.11 -16.07 11.28
N LEU A 482 -1.50 -15.05 10.70
CA LEU A 482 -1.82 -14.45 9.40
C LEU A 482 -0.69 -14.71 8.40
N SER A 483 -0.19 -15.95 8.35
CA SER A 483 1.01 -16.32 7.59
C SER A 483 0.77 -16.46 6.07
N SER A 484 -0.48 -16.54 5.62
CA SER A 484 -0.80 -16.53 4.18
C SER A 484 -1.09 -15.11 3.72
N THR A 485 -0.37 -14.63 2.72
CA THR A 485 -0.58 -13.30 2.14
C THR A 485 -0.90 -13.40 0.66
N ARG A 486 -1.92 -12.66 0.23
CA ARG A 486 -2.22 -12.41 -1.17
C ARG A 486 -1.79 -10.99 -1.51
N LEU A 487 -1.20 -10.84 -2.69
CA LEU A 487 -0.82 -9.55 -3.26
C LEU A 487 -1.62 -9.30 -4.52
N TRP A 488 -1.85 -8.03 -4.81
CA TRP A 488 -2.51 -7.57 -6.02
C TRP A 488 -1.84 -6.31 -6.54
N PHE A 489 -1.82 -6.20 -7.86
CA PHE A 489 -1.61 -4.95 -8.56
C PHE A 489 -2.96 -4.35 -8.90
N GLY A 490 -3.12 -3.05 -8.72
CA GLY A 490 -4.34 -2.36 -9.11
C GLY A 490 -4.13 -0.88 -9.31
N VAL A 491 -5.23 -0.17 -9.48
CA VAL A 491 -5.22 1.28 -9.69
C VAL A 491 -4.97 2.03 -8.38
N LYS A 492 -4.02 2.95 -8.40
CA LYS A 492 -3.78 3.96 -7.35
C LYS A 492 -4.77 5.10 -7.54
N GLN A 493 -5.62 5.35 -6.53
CA GLN A 493 -6.71 6.31 -6.64
C GLN A 493 -6.22 7.75 -6.76
N GLU A 494 -5.09 8.05 -6.13
CA GLU A 494 -4.44 9.36 -6.21
C GLU A 494 -3.71 9.55 -7.54
N GLY A 495 -3.41 8.47 -8.27
CA GLY A 495 -2.61 8.47 -9.49
C GLY A 495 -3.31 9.01 -10.74
N TYR A 496 -4.52 9.53 -10.61
CA TYR A 496 -5.27 10.15 -11.70
C TYR A 496 -6.38 11.08 -11.19
N ASP A 497 -6.78 12.04 -12.02
CA ASP A 497 -7.90 12.93 -11.74
C ASP A 497 -8.87 12.97 -12.91
N ILE A 498 -10.15 12.97 -12.60
CA ILE A 498 -11.23 13.00 -13.59
C ILE A 498 -12.03 14.29 -13.40
N SER A 499 -12.16 15.05 -14.49
CA SER A 499 -13.08 16.19 -14.55
C SER A 499 -14.54 15.80 -14.26
N ALA A 500 -15.34 16.73 -13.73
CA ALA A 500 -16.73 16.46 -13.35
C ALA A 500 -17.61 15.88 -14.48
N ASN A 501 -17.33 16.26 -15.74
CA ASN A 501 -18.05 15.76 -16.92
C ASN A 501 -17.44 14.47 -17.52
N LYS A 502 -16.38 13.92 -16.90
CA LYS A 502 -15.64 12.73 -17.35
C LYS A 502 -15.03 12.84 -18.75
N ARG A 503 -14.91 14.06 -19.29
CA ARG A 503 -14.32 14.31 -20.61
C ARG A 503 -12.83 14.59 -20.57
N ILE A 504 -12.27 14.82 -19.38
CA ILE A 504 -10.84 15.05 -19.16
C ILE A 504 -10.37 14.13 -18.04
N VAL A 505 -9.26 13.43 -18.29
CA VAL A 505 -8.52 12.63 -17.31
C VAL A 505 -7.05 13.04 -17.35
N PHE A 506 -6.49 13.39 -16.19
CA PHE A 506 -5.06 13.59 -16.01
C PHE A 506 -4.49 12.37 -15.29
N PHE A 507 -3.37 11.83 -15.75
CA PHE A 507 -2.68 10.73 -15.09
C PHE A 507 -1.37 11.22 -14.48
N GLU A 508 -1.13 10.85 -13.23
CA GLU A 508 0.19 10.98 -12.60
C GLU A 508 1.17 9.97 -13.23
N PRO A 509 2.49 10.12 -13.03
CA PRO A 509 3.48 9.15 -13.51
C PRO A 509 3.19 7.71 -13.05
N ASN A 510 2.71 7.53 -11.81
CA ASN A 510 2.36 6.23 -11.24
C ASN A 510 0.86 6.13 -10.97
N ALA A 511 0.16 5.33 -11.77
CA ALA A 511 -1.24 4.95 -11.58
C ALA A 511 -1.40 3.52 -11.02
N THR A 512 -0.32 2.76 -10.87
CA THR A 512 -0.32 1.45 -10.21
C THR A 512 -0.13 1.59 -8.71
N ARG A 513 -0.86 0.78 -7.94
CA ARG A 513 -0.58 0.46 -6.55
C ARG A 513 -0.36 -1.04 -6.36
N ILE A 514 0.38 -1.38 -5.32
CA ILE A 514 0.57 -2.74 -4.82
C ILE A 514 -0.06 -2.83 -3.45
N TYR A 515 -0.94 -3.80 -3.26
CA TYR A 515 -1.60 -4.00 -1.97
C TYR A 515 -1.72 -5.48 -1.66
N ALA A 516 -1.91 -5.77 -0.39
CA ALA A 516 -2.01 -7.13 0.10
C ALA A 516 -3.00 -7.27 1.24
N ALA A 517 -3.40 -8.51 1.44
CA ALA A 517 -4.18 -8.94 2.57
C ALA A 517 -3.62 -10.25 3.08
N SER A 518 -3.54 -10.38 4.40
CA SER A 518 -3.12 -11.62 5.03
C SER A 518 -4.33 -12.37 5.57
N SER A 519 -4.21 -13.68 5.66
CA SER A 519 -5.26 -14.57 6.14
C SER A 519 -4.65 -15.71 6.95
N ASN A 520 -5.48 -16.32 7.78
CA ASN A 520 -5.10 -17.55 8.46
C ASN A 520 -5.28 -18.73 7.49
N PRO A 521 -4.23 -19.52 7.19
CA PRO A 521 -4.32 -20.68 6.29
C PRO A 521 -5.37 -21.73 6.72
N LEU A 522 -5.69 -21.80 8.01
CA LEU A 522 -6.71 -22.69 8.55
C LEU A 522 -8.12 -22.12 8.45
N TYR A 523 -8.29 -20.86 8.07
CA TYR A 523 -9.59 -20.23 7.82
C TYR A 523 -9.56 -19.46 6.49
N PRO A 524 -9.33 -20.15 5.35
CA PRO A 524 -9.23 -19.52 4.05
C PRO A 524 -10.44 -18.62 3.74
N GLY A 525 -10.18 -17.46 3.14
CA GLY A 525 -11.22 -16.48 2.80
C GLY A 525 -11.56 -15.46 3.87
N LYS A 526 -10.91 -15.52 5.04
CA LYS A 526 -10.95 -14.43 6.02
C LYS A 526 -9.67 -13.62 5.92
N GLU A 527 -9.69 -12.69 4.98
CA GLU A 527 -8.61 -11.73 4.77
C GLU A 527 -8.70 -10.59 5.80
N SER A 528 -7.53 -10.10 6.21
CA SER A 528 -7.32 -8.94 7.08
C SER A 528 -6.16 -8.10 6.53
N GLU A 529 -5.84 -7.01 7.22
CA GLU A 529 -4.62 -6.24 6.97
C GLU A 529 -3.40 -7.17 6.86
N PRO A 530 -2.42 -6.81 5.99
CA PRO A 530 -1.22 -7.60 5.82
C PRO A 530 -0.48 -7.73 7.15
N ASN A 531 0.09 -8.91 7.38
CA ASN A 531 0.99 -9.12 8.51
C ASN A 531 2.21 -8.20 8.42
N TYR A 532 2.97 -8.07 9.51
CA TYR A 532 4.08 -7.12 9.59
C TYR A 532 5.07 -7.25 8.42
N GLN A 533 5.51 -8.47 8.10
CA GLN A 533 6.50 -8.69 7.03
C GLN A 533 5.96 -8.35 5.65
N SER A 534 4.72 -8.73 5.39
CA SER A 534 4.05 -8.42 4.12
C SER A 534 3.83 -6.92 3.96
N SER A 535 3.48 -6.24 5.05
CA SER A 535 3.31 -4.79 5.10
C SER A 535 4.63 -4.06 4.88
N GLU A 536 5.72 -4.50 5.49
CA GLU A 536 7.06 -3.94 5.25
C GLU A 536 7.49 -4.16 3.80
N PHE A 537 7.39 -5.38 3.26
CA PHE A 537 7.81 -5.70 1.89
C PHE A 537 6.98 -4.96 0.83
N LEU A 538 5.67 -5.17 0.82
CA LEU A 538 4.79 -4.65 -0.23
C LEU A 538 4.51 -3.17 -0.04
N GLY A 539 4.45 -2.70 1.20
CA GLY A 539 4.34 -1.27 1.48
C GLY A 539 5.56 -0.52 0.97
N TRP A 540 6.78 -1.02 1.23
CA TRP A 540 8.00 -0.42 0.69
C TRP A 540 7.95 -0.38 -0.84
N TRP A 541 7.59 -1.49 -1.49
CA TRP A 541 7.52 -1.56 -2.95
C TRP A 541 6.48 -0.56 -3.51
N ASP A 542 5.25 -0.55 -3.00
CA ASP A 542 4.19 0.36 -3.45
C ASP A 542 4.64 1.83 -3.49
N ARG A 543 5.41 2.26 -2.48
CA ARG A 543 5.93 3.63 -2.39
C ARG A 543 7.13 3.89 -3.30
N HIS A 544 7.93 2.85 -3.56
CA HIS A 544 9.10 2.91 -4.45
C HIS A 544 8.80 2.31 -5.83
N TYR A 545 7.53 2.34 -6.27
CA TYR A 545 7.11 1.69 -7.50
C TYR A 545 7.96 2.10 -8.71
N SER A 546 8.24 3.41 -8.88
CA SER A 546 9.07 3.89 -9.98
C SER A 546 10.51 3.36 -9.92
N VAL A 547 11.09 3.18 -8.73
CA VAL A 547 12.45 2.63 -8.59
C VAL A 547 12.47 1.18 -9.05
N VAL A 548 11.44 0.42 -8.68
CA VAL A 548 11.30 -0.97 -9.11
C VAL A 548 11.00 -1.08 -10.61
N ALA A 549 10.16 -0.19 -11.15
CA ALA A 549 9.87 -0.14 -12.57
C ALA A 549 11.07 0.32 -13.41
N ASP A 550 11.90 1.23 -12.90
CA ASP A 550 13.16 1.62 -13.54
C ASP A 550 14.13 0.43 -13.64
N TYR A 551 14.13 -0.46 -12.64
CA TYR A 551 14.93 -1.68 -12.66
C TYR A 551 14.35 -2.76 -13.58
N GLU A 552 13.05 -3.03 -13.48
CA GLU A 552 12.31 -4.01 -14.29
C GLU A 552 11.19 -3.32 -15.06
N GLN A 553 11.47 -3.03 -16.32
CA GLN A 553 10.67 -2.17 -17.17
C GLN A 553 9.27 -2.72 -17.47
N GLU A 554 9.05 -4.02 -17.33
CA GLU A 554 7.72 -4.61 -17.44
C GLU A 554 6.72 -4.05 -16.41
N TYR A 555 7.20 -3.48 -15.29
CA TYR A 555 6.34 -2.72 -14.36
C TYR A 555 5.97 -1.32 -14.90
N HIS A 556 6.81 -0.65 -15.69
CA HIS A 556 6.37 0.56 -16.39
C HIS A 556 5.25 0.24 -17.38
N LYS A 557 5.35 -0.91 -18.08
CA LYS A 557 4.29 -1.41 -18.95
C LYS A 557 3.00 -1.74 -18.17
N LEU A 558 3.11 -2.39 -17.01
CA LEU A 558 1.98 -2.61 -16.10
C LEU A 558 1.29 -1.30 -15.70
N ASN A 559 2.05 -0.25 -15.41
CA ASN A 559 1.51 1.07 -15.12
C ASN A 559 0.71 1.66 -16.29
N GLN A 560 1.19 1.51 -17.52
CA GLN A 560 0.42 1.92 -18.69
C GLN A 560 -0.86 1.09 -18.85
N ILE A 561 -0.81 -0.22 -18.61
CA ILE A 561 -1.99 -1.10 -18.62
C ILE A 561 -3.06 -0.60 -17.61
N GLN A 562 -2.66 -0.17 -16.41
CA GLN A 562 -3.58 0.41 -15.44
C GLN A 562 -4.22 1.72 -15.96
N LYS A 563 -3.43 2.63 -16.54
CA LYS A 563 -3.93 3.89 -17.12
C LYS A 563 -4.94 3.67 -18.23
N TRP A 564 -4.64 2.77 -19.16
CA TRP A 564 -5.56 2.39 -20.24
C TRP A 564 -6.82 1.69 -19.73
N SER A 565 -6.69 0.86 -18.69
CA SER A 565 -7.83 0.22 -18.02
C SER A 565 -8.78 1.25 -17.41
N ILE A 566 -8.25 2.26 -16.72
CA ILE A 566 -9.04 3.39 -16.19
C ILE A 566 -9.78 4.08 -17.33
N LEU A 567 -9.07 4.44 -18.40
CA LEU A 567 -9.66 5.14 -19.53
C LEU A 567 -10.82 4.36 -20.18
N PHE A 568 -10.62 3.07 -20.49
CA PHE A 568 -11.65 2.27 -21.15
C PHE A 568 -12.81 1.93 -20.22
N ASN A 569 -12.57 1.76 -18.92
CA ASN A 569 -13.65 1.62 -17.96
C ASN A 569 -14.50 2.89 -17.86
N LEU A 570 -13.88 4.08 -17.89
CA LEU A 570 -14.58 5.37 -17.88
C LEU A 570 -15.37 5.62 -19.17
N THR A 571 -14.78 5.29 -20.31
CA THR A 571 -15.34 5.60 -21.63
C THR A 571 -16.32 4.56 -22.16
N LYS A 572 -16.45 3.38 -21.53
CA LYS A 572 -17.40 2.32 -21.97
C LYS A 572 -18.85 2.78 -22.09
N ASN A 573 -19.25 3.79 -21.32
CA ASN A 573 -20.61 4.36 -21.30
C ASN A 573 -20.69 5.75 -21.96
N ILE A 574 -19.55 6.31 -22.38
CA ILE A 574 -19.49 7.54 -23.17
C ILE A 574 -19.63 7.10 -24.63
N GLU A 575 -20.56 7.70 -25.36
CA GLU A 575 -20.97 7.40 -26.75
C GLU A 575 -20.00 6.48 -27.53
N GLY A 576 -20.47 5.27 -27.88
CA GLY A 576 -19.67 4.07 -28.18
C GLY A 576 -18.79 4.04 -29.43
N ASN A 577 -18.28 5.17 -29.92
CA ASN A 577 -17.46 5.24 -31.14
C ASN A 577 -16.06 5.84 -30.96
N LEU A 578 -15.71 6.37 -29.77
CA LEU A 578 -14.45 7.11 -29.55
C LEU A 578 -13.20 6.32 -29.98
N PHE A 579 -13.08 5.06 -29.56
CA PHE A 579 -11.93 4.19 -29.87
C PHE A 579 -12.29 3.02 -30.80
N SER A 580 -13.34 3.18 -31.62
CA SER A 580 -13.85 2.11 -32.49
C SER A 580 -12.79 1.55 -33.46
N PHE A 581 -11.81 2.36 -33.86
CA PHE A 581 -10.69 1.92 -34.70
C PHE A 581 -9.84 0.82 -34.06
N LEU A 582 -9.76 0.75 -32.72
CA LEU A 582 -9.00 -0.29 -32.01
C LEU A 582 -9.62 -1.68 -32.16
N LYS A 583 -10.94 -1.76 -32.46
CA LYS A 583 -11.64 -3.04 -32.64
C LYS A 583 -11.04 -3.88 -33.78
N ASN A 584 -10.53 -3.21 -34.81
CA ASN A 584 -10.03 -3.85 -36.03
C ASN A 584 -8.51 -4.10 -36.01
N VAL A 585 -7.81 -3.69 -34.95
CA VAL A 585 -6.37 -4.00 -34.78
C VAL A 585 -6.23 -5.48 -34.47
N ASP A 586 -5.39 -6.19 -35.23
CA ASP A 586 -5.15 -7.61 -35.00
C ASP A 586 -4.34 -7.85 -33.73
N THR A 587 -4.73 -8.88 -32.97
CA THR A 587 -4.14 -9.23 -31.67
C THR A 587 -3.76 -10.70 -31.70
N ASP A 588 -2.46 -10.98 -31.54
CA ASP A 588 -1.99 -12.35 -31.36
C ASP A 588 -2.52 -12.90 -30.04
N ASN A 589 -3.21 -14.04 -30.10
CA ASN A 589 -3.80 -14.74 -28.96
C ASN A 589 -3.21 -16.15 -28.82
N SER A 590 -2.05 -16.41 -29.45
CA SER A 590 -1.41 -17.73 -29.49
C SER A 590 -0.23 -17.88 -28.55
N LEU A 591 0.18 -16.81 -27.85
CA LEU A 591 1.32 -16.87 -26.95
C LEU A 591 1.06 -17.82 -25.78
N ASN A 592 2.12 -18.50 -25.39
CA ASN A 592 2.18 -19.33 -24.20
C ASN A 592 3.26 -18.78 -23.28
N PHE A 593 2.96 -18.65 -21.98
CA PHE A 593 3.87 -17.98 -21.06
C PHE A 593 5.22 -18.68 -20.94
N GLU A 594 5.28 -20.01 -20.94
CA GLU A 594 6.55 -20.74 -20.85
C GLU A 594 7.48 -20.41 -22.03
N THR A 595 6.92 -20.41 -23.24
CA THR A 595 7.71 -20.15 -24.46
C THR A 595 8.07 -18.67 -24.58
N TRP A 596 7.11 -17.77 -24.32
CA TRP A 596 7.34 -16.32 -24.30
C TRP A 596 8.40 -15.93 -23.26
N TYR A 597 8.28 -16.48 -22.05
CA TYR A 597 9.21 -16.23 -20.96
C TYR A 597 10.62 -16.67 -21.33
N LYS A 598 10.81 -17.84 -21.94
CA LYS A 598 12.14 -18.31 -22.38
C LYS A 598 12.73 -17.40 -23.45
N ASN A 599 11.93 -16.99 -24.43
CA ASN A 599 12.40 -16.27 -25.62
C ASN A 599 12.59 -14.76 -25.41
N ASN A 600 11.97 -14.15 -24.40
CA ASN A 600 12.11 -12.72 -24.14
C ASN A 600 13.44 -12.42 -23.40
N ILE A 601 14.43 -11.88 -24.11
CA ILE A 601 15.78 -11.62 -23.59
C ILE A 601 15.89 -10.35 -22.73
N ASN A 602 14.87 -9.48 -22.74
CA ASN A 602 14.93 -8.18 -22.07
C ASN A 602 14.51 -8.24 -20.59
N LEU A 603 13.85 -9.33 -20.17
CA LEU A 603 13.39 -9.54 -18.80
C LEU A 603 14.60 -9.64 -17.85
N LYS A 604 14.58 -8.90 -16.73
CA LYS A 604 15.64 -8.96 -15.71
C LYS A 604 15.49 -10.16 -14.78
N CYS A 605 14.27 -10.58 -14.49
CA CYS A 605 13.99 -11.73 -13.63
C CYS A 605 13.91 -13.02 -14.46
N LYS A 606 15.01 -13.79 -14.44
CA LYS A 606 15.15 -15.09 -15.11
C LYS A 606 15.48 -16.17 -14.08
N VAL A 607 14.55 -17.10 -13.88
CA VAL A 607 14.69 -18.26 -12.97
C VAL A 607 14.17 -19.52 -13.64
N SER A 608 14.47 -20.68 -13.05
CA SER A 608 13.91 -21.96 -13.50
C SER A 608 12.45 -22.10 -13.03
N VAL A 609 11.53 -21.52 -13.79
CA VAL A 609 10.09 -21.56 -13.47
C VAL A 609 9.58 -23.01 -13.55
N PRO A 610 8.98 -23.57 -12.48
CA PRO A 610 8.65 -24.99 -12.40
C PRO A 610 7.29 -25.29 -13.06
N PHE A 611 7.23 -25.20 -14.39
CA PHE A 611 6.03 -25.53 -15.17
C PHE A 611 5.61 -26.99 -14.98
N LEU A 612 4.30 -27.21 -14.94
CA LEU A 612 3.64 -28.50 -14.86
C LEU A 612 2.85 -28.77 -16.13
N ASP A 613 2.76 -30.04 -16.50
CA ASP A 613 1.88 -30.47 -17.59
C ASP A 613 0.41 -30.21 -17.20
N SER A 614 -0.20 -29.25 -17.89
CA SER A 614 -1.57 -28.82 -17.64
C SER A 614 -2.59 -29.91 -18.00
N SER A 615 -2.25 -30.83 -18.91
CA SER A 615 -3.12 -31.93 -19.32
C SER A 615 -3.38 -32.92 -18.18
N LYS A 616 -2.42 -33.09 -17.26
CA LYS A 616 -2.57 -33.89 -16.04
C LYS A 616 -3.69 -33.38 -15.12
N TYR A 617 -4.02 -32.10 -15.22
CA TYR A 617 -4.96 -31.41 -14.33
C TYR A 617 -6.23 -30.94 -15.03
N ASP A 618 -6.52 -31.46 -16.24
CA ASP A 618 -7.70 -31.11 -17.06
C ASP A 618 -7.86 -29.59 -17.27
N THR A 619 -6.72 -28.89 -17.43
CA THR A 619 -6.70 -27.43 -17.65
C THR A 619 -5.92 -27.05 -18.90
N GLN A 620 -6.40 -26.00 -19.56
CA GLN A 620 -5.78 -25.42 -20.75
C GLN A 620 -4.87 -24.23 -20.43
N ASN A 621 -4.80 -23.83 -19.16
CA ASN A 621 -3.97 -22.72 -18.71
C ASN A 621 -2.67 -23.24 -18.10
N GLU A 622 -1.62 -22.42 -18.17
CA GLU A 622 -0.31 -22.77 -17.64
C GLU A 622 -0.40 -23.12 -16.14
N CYS A 623 0.25 -24.22 -15.77
CA CYS A 623 0.33 -24.69 -14.40
C CYS A 623 1.77 -24.60 -13.89
N LEU A 624 1.93 -24.22 -12.63
CA LEU A 624 3.22 -24.12 -11.95
C LEU A 624 3.18 -24.93 -10.65
N SER A 625 4.30 -25.56 -10.30
CA SER A 625 4.50 -26.03 -8.93
C SER A 625 4.56 -24.83 -7.98
N ARG A 626 4.21 -25.04 -6.71
CA ARG A 626 4.41 -24.00 -5.69
C ARG A 626 5.90 -23.74 -5.50
N MET A 627 6.30 -22.46 -5.54
CA MET A 627 7.66 -22.03 -5.22
C MET A 627 7.79 -21.80 -3.71
N SER A 628 8.99 -21.99 -3.19
CA SER A 628 9.33 -21.68 -1.80
C SER A 628 10.65 -20.92 -1.68
N SER A 629 10.78 -20.12 -0.62
CA SER A 629 12.07 -19.54 -0.25
C SER A 629 13.03 -20.63 0.22
N GLN A 630 14.31 -20.28 0.35
CA GLN A 630 15.23 -21.04 1.18
C GLN A 630 14.73 -21.06 2.63
N VAL A 631 15.14 -22.09 3.39
CA VAL A 631 14.89 -22.15 4.84
C VAL A 631 15.68 -21.05 5.52
N TYR A 632 15.04 -20.32 6.42
CA TYR A 632 15.64 -19.24 7.19
C TYR A 632 15.23 -19.32 8.66
N TRP A 633 16.03 -18.72 9.54
CA TRP A 633 15.77 -18.69 10.98
C TRP A 633 14.99 -17.44 11.37
N MET A 634 13.90 -17.63 12.12
CA MET A 634 13.05 -16.55 12.61
C MET A 634 12.31 -17.04 13.87
N MET A 635 12.03 -16.17 14.84
CA MET A 635 11.25 -16.54 16.05
C MET A 635 11.79 -17.78 16.81
N GLY A 636 13.10 -18.05 16.73
CA GLY A 636 13.73 -19.24 17.32
C GLY A 636 13.43 -20.57 16.62
N GLN A 637 12.87 -20.55 15.41
CA GLN A 637 12.55 -21.75 14.63
C GLN A 637 12.96 -21.58 13.15
N GLN A 638 12.97 -22.68 12.42
CA GLN A 638 13.17 -22.68 10.97
C GLN A 638 11.84 -22.41 10.26
N PHE A 639 11.87 -21.46 9.34
CA PHE A 639 10.75 -21.08 8.49
C PHE A 639 11.16 -21.16 7.02
N PHE A 640 10.16 -21.30 6.16
CA PHE A 640 10.28 -21.03 4.74
C PHE A 640 8.97 -20.39 4.30
N TYR A 641 9.02 -19.52 3.30
CA TYR A 641 7.83 -19.03 2.65
C TYR A 641 7.50 -19.90 1.46
N ASN A 642 6.21 -19.98 1.13
CA ASN A 642 5.77 -20.52 -0.14
C ASN A 642 4.75 -19.59 -0.80
N GLY A 643 4.84 -19.47 -2.13
CA GLY A 643 3.90 -18.69 -2.92
C GLY A 643 2.57 -19.43 -3.11
N GLY A 644 1.46 -18.70 -3.17
CA GLY A 644 0.12 -19.25 -3.42
C GLY A 644 -0.99 -18.25 -3.07
N VAL A 645 -2.11 -18.26 -3.81
CA VAL A 645 -3.21 -17.27 -3.68
C VAL A 645 -4.48 -17.95 -3.16
N SER A 646 -4.58 -18.32 -1.88
CA SER A 646 -5.71 -19.12 -1.38
C SER A 646 -7.08 -18.44 -1.52
N LEU A 647 -7.96 -18.95 -2.39
CA LEU A 647 -9.33 -18.44 -2.51
C LEU A 647 -10.09 -18.69 -1.21
N ALA A 648 -11.01 -17.77 -0.88
CA ALA A 648 -12.07 -18.09 0.04
C ALA A 648 -12.81 -19.31 -0.50
N SER A 649 -12.95 -20.35 0.32
CA SER A 649 -13.93 -21.37 -0.04
C SER A 649 -15.30 -20.78 0.27
N ASP A 650 -16.18 -20.80 -0.74
CA ASP A 650 -17.54 -20.32 -0.62
C ASP A 650 -18.23 -20.94 0.61
N LYS A 651 -17.88 -22.20 0.93
CA LYS A 651 -18.39 -23.00 2.07
C LYS A 651 -18.06 -22.40 3.44
N GLU A 652 -16.92 -21.76 3.60
CA GLU A 652 -16.48 -21.19 4.88
C GLU A 652 -17.04 -19.80 5.17
N LEU A 653 -17.32 -19.02 4.11
CA LEU A 653 -18.06 -17.76 4.22
C LEU A 653 -19.43 -18.02 4.84
N ILE A 654 -20.07 -19.10 4.38
CA ILE A 654 -21.41 -19.52 4.79
C ILE A 654 -21.42 -20.07 6.20
N MET A 655 -20.48 -20.95 6.56
CA MET A 655 -20.41 -21.50 7.92
C MET A 655 -20.23 -20.40 8.98
N LYS A 656 -19.57 -19.29 8.64
CA LYS A 656 -19.43 -18.12 9.53
C LYS A 656 -20.71 -17.28 9.63
N LEU A 657 -21.51 -17.22 8.56
CA LEU A 657 -22.82 -16.55 8.52
C LEU A 657 -23.86 -17.37 9.32
N LEU A 658 -23.87 -18.69 9.14
CA LEU A 658 -24.74 -19.63 9.87
C LEU A 658 -24.43 -19.68 11.38
N GLN A 659 -23.16 -19.62 11.79
CA GLN A 659 -22.79 -19.61 13.21
C GLN A 659 -23.24 -18.36 13.98
N LYS A 660 -23.55 -17.25 13.29
CA LYS A 660 -24.00 -15.99 13.91
C LYS A 660 -25.51 -15.94 14.15
N LYS A 661 -26.30 -16.82 13.53
CA LYS A 661 -27.73 -16.96 13.77
C LYS A 661 -27.99 -18.33 14.38
N LYS A 662 -27.88 -18.44 15.71
CA LYS A 662 -28.62 -19.52 16.40
C LYS A 662 -30.08 -19.35 16.01
N PHE A 663 -30.64 -20.34 15.31
CA PHE A 663 -32.06 -20.38 14.95
C PHE A 663 -32.88 -20.15 16.21
N GLY A 664 -33.37 -18.92 16.35
CA GLY A 664 -34.18 -18.49 17.46
C GLY A 664 -35.51 -19.22 17.39
N ASN A 665 -35.89 -19.79 18.52
CA ASN A 665 -37.18 -20.41 18.80
C ASN A 665 -38.34 -19.64 18.14
N ALA A 666 -39.26 -20.42 17.57
CA ALA A 666 -40.58 -20.00 17.15
C ALA A 666 -41.20 -19.02 18.16
N LYS A 667 -41.49 -17.80 17.72
CA LYS A 667 -42.52 -16.98 18.35
C LYS A 667 -43.82 -17.16 17.59
N SER A 668 -44.77 -17.67 18.35
CA SER A 668 -46.18 -17.86 18.05
C SER A 668 -46.82 -16.69 17.30
N THR A 669 -47.56 -17.07 16.27
CA THR A 669 -48.90 -16.58 15.90
C THR A 669 -49.50 -15.48 16.79
N GLY A 670 -49.91 -14.37 16.16
CA GLY A 670 -50.64 -13.31 16.85
C GLY A 670 -51.12 -12.17 15.94
N ASN A 671 -52.01 -12.50 14.99
CA ASN A 671 -53.12 -11.68 14.47
C ASN A 671 -52.95 -10.21 14.01
N LYS A 672 -53.39 -10.04 12.75
CA LYS A 672 -54.39 -9.06 12.23
C LYS A 672 -53.94 -7.73 11.59
N PHE A 673 -54.24 -7.71 10.27
CA PHE A 673 -54.77 -6.65 9.39
C PHE A 673 -53.87 -5.54 8.78
N VAL A 674 -53.60 -5.72 7.47
CA VAL A 674 -53.99 -4.89 6.30
C VAL A 674 -54.08 -3.36 6.46
N SER A 675 -53.34 -2.61 5.63
CA SER A 675 -53.94 -1.76 4.57
C SER A 675 -52.90 -1.12 3.64
N ILE A 676 -53.38 -0.83 2.43
CA ILE A 676 -52.67 -0.49 1.19
C ILE A 676 -52.63 1.05 0.99
N ALA A 677 -51.56 1.49 0.31
CA ALA A 677 -51.39 2.72 -0.49
C ALA A 677 -51.17 4.08 0.21
N LYS A 678 -50.05 4.71 -0.15
CA LYS A 678 -50.04 5.90 -1.03
C LYS A 678 -48.67 6.11 -1.68
N LYS A 679 -48.68 6.18 -3.02
CA LYS A 679 -47.61 6.72 -3.87
C LYS A 679 -47.43 8.20 -3.54
N GLU A 680 -46.19 8.64 -3.41
CA GLU A 680 -45.78 9.97 -3.89
C GLU A 680 -44.33 9.93 -4.36
N ASN A 681 -44.16 10.25 -5.65
CA ASN A 681 -42.89 10.38 -6.33
C ASN A 681 -42.14 11.61 -5.80
N LYS A 682 -40.96 11.40 -5.20
CA LYS A 682 -39.89 12.39 -5.19
C LYS A 682 -38.61 11.74 -5.72
N VAL A 683 -38.27 12.11 -6.94
CA VAL A 683 -36.95 11.88 -7.54
C VAL A 683 -35.96 12.70 -6.71
N VAL A 684 -35.32 12.03 -5.76
CA VAL A 684 -34.08 12.52 -5.13
C VAL A 684 -32.97 11.71 -5.75
N ALA A 685 -32.12 12.37 -6.54
CA ALA A 685 -30.87 11.82 -7.01
C ALA A 685 -30.07 11.34 -5.80
N THR A 686 -30.14 10.04 -5.55
CA THR A 686 -29.36 9.40 -4.50
C THR A 686 -27.97 9.26 -5.08
N ILE A 687 -27.14 10.27 -4.83
CA ILE A 687 -25.69 10.12 -4.89
C ILE A 687 -25.40 8.88 -4.05
N TYR A 688 -24.92 7.82 -4.70
CA TYR A 688 -24.31 6.69 -4.00
C TYR A 688 -23.15 7.27 -3.18
N LYS A 689 -23.43 7.59 -1.91
CA LYS A 689 -22.43 7.51 -0.87
C LYS A 689 -22.12 6.02 -0.78
N GLU A 690 -21.20 5.56 -1.60
CA GLU A 690 -20.42 4.40 -1.21
C GLU A 690 -19.88 4.71 0.16
N GLU A 691 -20.30 3.89 1.12
CA GLU A 691 -19.62 3.78 2.38
C GLU A 691 -18.16 3.52 2.03
N THR A 692 -17.33 4.56 2.14
CA THR A 692 -15.94 4.39 2.50
C THR A 692 -15.99 3.36 3.63
N ARG A 693 -15.58 2.12 3.36
CA ARG A 693 -15.15 1.23 4.44
C ARG A 693 -14.08 2.06 5.12
N LYS A 694 -14.49 2.74 6.20
CA LYS A 694 -13.58 3.37 7.14
C LYS A 694 -12.75 2.20 7.59
N PHE A 695 -11.57 2.07 6.99
CA PHE A 695 -10.49 1.31 7.59
C PHE A 695 -10.50 1.78 9.04
N LYS A 696 -10.81 0.87 9.97
CA LYS A 696 -10.52 1.06 11.39
C LYS A 696 -9.00 0.98 11.58
N GLY A 697 -8.24 1.68 10.75
CA GLY A 697 -6.92 2.16 11.08
C GLY A 697 -7.14 3.41 11.92
N ASN A 698 -6.28 3.60 12.91
CA ASN A 698 -6.20 4.84 13.67
C ASN A 698 -6.12 6.01 12.67
N SER A 699 -7.23 6.69 12.41
CA SER A 699 -7.24 7.90 11.60
C SER A 699 -6.44 8.93 12.38
N LEU A 700 -5.17 9.08 11.99
CA LEU A 700 -4.24 10.03 12.56
C LEU A 700 -4.80 11.44 12.34
N LYS A 701 -5.07 12.14 13.43
CA LYS A 701 -5.27 13.58 13.42
C LYS A 701 -3.89 14.21 13.57
N ILE A 702 -3.33 14.69 12.47
CA ILE A 702 -2.20 15.63 12.50
C ILE A 702 -2.83 17.00 12.75
N ASN A 703 -2.40 17.71 13.80
CA ASN A 703 -2.88 19.07 14.04
C ASN A 703 -2.32 20.02 12.97
N GLU A 704 -3.05 21.10 12.68
CA GLU A 704 -2.54 22.17 11.82
C GLU A 704 -1.27 22.78 12.44
N PRO A 705 -0.24 23.09 11.62
CA PRO A 705 0.98 23.72 12.12
C PRO A 705 0.66 25.06 12.79
N LYS A 706 1.47 25.42 13.78
CA LYS A 706 1.33 26.69 14.50
C LYS A 706 2.54 27.55 14.23
N ILE A 707 2.29 28.70 13.61
CA ILE A 707 3.33 29.70 13.37
C ILE A 707 3.48 30.53 14.65
N TYR A 708 4.67 30.47 15.25
CA TYR A 708 5.00 31.26 16.43
C TYR A 708 5.84 32.47 16.00
N GLN A 709 5.37 33.67 16.31
CA GLN A 709 6.25 34.84 16.27
C GLN A 709 7.04 34.87 17.57
N ASP A 710 8.36 34.73 17.49
CA ASP A 710 9.21 34.97 18.65
C ASP A 710 9.13 36.47 18.98
N THR A 711 8.68 36.80 20.19
CA THR A 711 8.55 38.19 20.65
C THR A 711 9.87 38.77 21.15
N LYS A 712 10.93 37.95 21.29
CA LYS A 712 12.24 38.35 21.82
C LYS A 712 13.35 38.44 20.77
N THR A 713 13.18 37.79 19.62
CA THR A 713 14.07 37.94 18.46
C THR A 713 13.25 38.31 17.24
N SER A 714 13.78 39.15 16.34
CA SER A 714 13.09 39.52 15.09
C SER A 714 12.91 38.34 14.10
N GLY A 715 13.24 37.10 14.51
CA GLY A 715 13.08 35.87 13.75
C GLY A 715 11.67 35.30 13.86
N LYS A 716 11.05 34.98 12.72
CA LYS A 716 9.82 34.20 12.68
C LYS A 716 10.18 32.71 12.81
N LEU A 717 9.57 32.00 13.75
CA LEU A 717 9.70 30.56 13.92
C LEU A 717 8.55 29.88 13.19
N VAL A 718 8.86 28.99 12.24
CA VAL A 718 7.85 28.12 11.63
C VAL A 718 7.94 26.76 12.32
N ALA A 719 6.90 26.36 13.05
CA ALA A 719 6.85 25.09 13.78
C ALA A 719 5.67 24.23 13.32
N MET A 720 5.89 22.92 13.30
CA MET A 720 4.88 21.93 12.98
C MET A 720 4.82 20.87 14.08
N ASP A 721 3.70 20.88 14.81
CA ASP A 721 3.37 19.90 15.85
C ASP A 721 2.96 18.56 15.17
N ILE A 722 3.56 17.45 15.60
CA ILE A 722 3.27 16.09 15.12
C ILE A 722 2.55 15.32 16.22
N ASP A 723 1.30 14.94 15.96
CA ASP A 723 0.46 14.16 16.88
C ASP A 723 0.24 12.73 16.36
N VAL A 724 0.41 11.74 17.24
CA VAL A 724 0.37 10.31 16.92
C VAL A 724 -0.56 9.58 17.90
N SER A 725 -1.63 8.97 17.41
CA SER A 725 -2.54 8.15 18.24
C SER A 725 -3.07 8.87 19.51
N ASN A 726 -3.34 10.18 19.40
CA ASN A 726 -3.73 11.08 20.49
C ASN A 726 -2.61 11.42 21.50
N SER A 727 -1.35 11.16 21.16
CA SER A 727 -0.16 11.62 21.90
C SER A 727 0.58 12.66 21.08
N LYS A 728 0.86 13.84 21.65
CA LYS A 728 1.75 14.83 21.04
C LYS A 728 3.15 14.25 20.98
N TYR A 729 3.66 13.95 19.78
CA TYR A 729 4.93 13.24 19.61
C TYR A 729 6.10 14.23 19.68
N GLY A 730 5.96 15.38 19.03
CA GLY A 730 6.90 16.48 19.13
C GLY A 730 6.69 17.48 18.02
N SER A 731 7.54 18.48 17.96
CA SER A 731 7.43 19.58 17.01
C SER A 731 8.75 19.81 16.30
N ILE A 732 8.72 19.85 14.96
CA ILE A 732 9.86 20.35 14.18
C ILE A 732 9.72 21.86 14.03
N SER A 733 10.83 22.58 14.14
CA SER A 733 10.85 24.03 13.96
C SER A 733 12.01 24.46 13.09
N ALA A 734 11.75 25.45 12.22
CA ALA A 734 12.75 26.11 11.40
C ALA A 734 12.96 27.53 11.94
N LYS A 735 14.16 27.79 12.47
CA LYS A 735 14.57 29.11 12.95
C LYS A 735 15.47 29.74 11.90
N GLN A 736 15.07 30.90 11.37
CA GLN A 736 15.86 31.63 10.38
C GLN A 736 16.79 32.65 11.06
N GLU A 737 18.08 32.58 10.75
CA GLU A 737 19.11 33.53 11.19
C GLU A 737 19.94 33.99 9.97
N LYS A 738 19.68 35.19 9.45
CA LYS A 738 20.30 35.69 8.21
C LYS A 738 20.14 34.69 7.03
N ASN A 739 21.25 34.08 6.57
CA ASN A 739 21.34 33.11 5.47
C ASN A 739 21.46 31.66 5.97
N GLU A 740 21.26 31.43 7.26
CA GLU A 740 21.23 30.11 7.87
C GLU A 740 19.82 29.80 8.39
N ILE A 741 19.42 28.54 8.26
CA ILE A 741 18.18 28.00 8.83
C ILE A 741 18.56 26.85 9.74
N THR A 742 18.25 26.95 11.03
CA THR A 742 18.48 25.87 11.96
C THR A 742 17.19 25.08 12.14
N LEU A 743 17.24 23.78 11.82
CA LEU A 743 16.15 22.85 12.09
C LEU A 743 16.33 22.23 13.48
N ASN A 744 15.30 22.34 14.31
CA ASN A 744 15.28 21.79 15.66
C ASN A 744 14.04 20.92 15.88
N TRP A 745 14.22 19.78 16.55
CA TRP A 745 13.13 18.94 17.03
C TRP A 745 12.95 19.14 18.53
N THR A 746 11.73 19.37 18.96
CA THR A 746 11.34 19.44 20.37
C THR A 746 10.41 18.27 20.67
N ASP A 747 10.81 17.38 21.58
CA ASP A 747 9.93 16.29 21.97
C ASP A 747 8.76 16.80 22.81
N ASP A 748 7.58 16.27 22.53
CA ASP A 748 6.44 16.35 23.44
C ASP A 748 6.34 15.04 24.25
N GLN A 749 5.18 14.77 24.85
CA GLN A 749 4.92 13.57 25.64
C GLN A 749 5.29 12.27 24.92
N GLY A 750 4.84 12.10 23.69
CA GLY A 750 5.02 10.89 22.88
C GLY A 750 6.47 10.67 22.48
N GLY A 751 7.18 11.72 22.07
CA GLY A 751 8.61 11.65 21.75
C GLY A 751 9.46 11.37 22.98
N TYR A 752 9.15 12.01 24.12
CA TYR A 752 9.81 11.71 25.39
C TYR A 752 9.60 10.25 25.82
N PHE A 753 8.38 9.75 25.67
CA PHE A 753 8.02 8.36 25.95
C PHE A 753 8.72 7.38 25.00
N GLN A 754 8.83 7.72 23.72
CA GLN A 754 9.59 6.93 22.75
C GLN A 754 11.07 6.86 23.15
N LYS A 755 11.67 7.99 23.58
CA LYS A 755 13.06 8.02 24.06
C LYS A 755 13.28 7.11 25.28
N ILE A 756 12.34 7.08 26.22
CA ILE A 756 12.40 6.14 27.35
C ILE A 756 12.39 4.70 26.83
N ILE A 757 11.45 4.35 25.96
CA ILE A 757 11.36 2.99 25.42
C ILE A 757 12.64 2.62 24.64
N ASP A 758 13.15 3.51 23.81
CA ASP A 758 14.37 3.29 23.04
C ASP A 758 15.59 3.08 23.94
N GLU A 759 15.67 3.82 25.05
CA GLU A 759 16.69 3.63 26.08
C GLU A 759 16.59 2.26 26.74
N LEU A 760 15.39 1.84 27.15
CA LEU A 760 15.17 0.52 27.76
C LEU A 760 15.54 -0.61 26.81
N VAL A 761 15.11 -0.51 25.54
CA VAL A 761 15.47 -1.47 24.49
C VAL A 761 16.98 -1.52 24.28
N LYS A 762 17.65 -0.36 24.19
CA LYS A 762 19.10 -0.30 24.05
C LYS A 762 19.79 -0.97 25.24
N LYS A 763 19.32 -0.70 26.46
CA LYS A 763 19.90 -1.24 27.68
C LYS A 763 19.73 -2.75 27.78
N GLU A 764 18.58 -3.29 27.43
CA GLU A 764 18.37 -4.75 27.37
C GLU A 764 19.36 -5.39 26.38
N ASN A 765 19.53 -4.78 25.21
CA ASN A 765 20.48 -5.27 24.21
C ASN A 765 21.95 -5.19 24.65
N GLU A 766 22.31 -4.25 25.54
CA GLU A 766 23.64 -4.18 26.16
C GLU A 766 23.85 -5.26 27.23
N VAL A 767 22.81 -5.57 28.03
CA VAL A 767 22.87 -6.56 29.12
C VAL A 767 22.89 -8.00 28.58
N GLY A 768 22.31 -8.22 27.41
CA GLY A 768 22.29 -9.52 26.74
C GLY A 768 21.07 -10.37 27.13
N ASN A 769 20.54 -11.11 26.16
CA ASN A 769 19.27 -11.83 26.23
C ASN A 769 19.30 -13.16 27.01
N VAL A 770 20.34 -13.44 27.81
CA VAL A 770 20.57 -14.79 28.38
C VAL A 770 20.10 -14.87 29.83
N GLY A 771 18.92 -15.46 30.05
CA GLY A 771 18.56 -16.17 31.29
C GLY A 771 18.43 -15.36 32.58
N ASN A 772 18.57 -14.04 32.58
CA ASN A 772 18.42 -13.22 33.79
C ASN A 772 16.93 -13.06 34.16
N ALA A 773 16.49 -13.73 35.23
CA ALA A 773 15.12 -13.69 35.73
C ALA A 773 14.65 -12.30 36.21
N ASN A 774 15.59 -11.36 36.44
CA ASN A 774 15.32 -9.99 36.84
C ASN A 774 15.71 -8.96 35.75
N LEU A 775 15.93 -9.39 34.50
CA LEU A 775 16.37 -8.51 33.40
C LEU A 775 15.49 -7.26 33.24
N VAL A 776 14.17 -7.42 33.33
CA VAL A 776 13.23 -6.30 33.20
C VAL A 776 13.37 -5.30 34.35
N ASP A 777 13.55 -5.81 35.58
CA ASP A 777 13.80 -4.98 36.76
C ASP A 777 15.11 -4.19 36.59
N ASP A 778 16.20 -4.86 36.19
CA ASP A 778 17.52 -4.26 35.99
C ASP A 778 17.51 -3.18 34.88
N VAL A 779 16.83 -3.45 33.77
CA VAL A 779 16.70 -2.53 32.64
C VAL A 779 15.91 -1.27 33.04
N ILE A 780 14.78 -1.44 33.74
CA ILE A 780 13.96 -0.29 34.17
C ILE A 780 14.69 0.55 35.23
N ASN A 781 15.36 -0.10 36.18
CA ASN A 781 16.10 0.59 37.24
C ASN A 781 17.35 1.33 36.74
N SER A 782 17.88 0.95 35.58
CA SER A 782 19.04 1.58 34.96
C SER A 782 18.69 2.67 33.93
N GLY A 783 17.40 2.92 33.68
CA GLY A 783 16.94 3.97 32.76
C GLY A 783 17.30 5.38 33.24
N LYS A 784 18.10 6.12 32.47
CA LYS A 784 18.57 7.46 32.83
C LYS A 784 17.45 8.49 32.88
N LEU A 785 16.36 8.28 32.15
CA LEU A 785 15.18 9.16 32.16
C LEU A 785 14.21 8.86 33.31
N ILE A 786 14.45 7.78 34.06
CA ILE A 786 13.64 7.37 35.22
C ILE A 786 14.37 7.83 36.48
N GLU A 787 13.66 8.53 37.36
CA GLU A 787 14.17 8.96 38.67
C GLU A 787 13.99 7.85 39.69
N LYS A 788 12.82 7.21 39.68
CA LYS A 788 12.46 6.12 40.58
C LYS A 788 11.45 5.19 39.90
N SER A 789 11.52 3.92 40.22
CA SER A 789 10.60 2.88 39.75
C SER A 789 10.06 2.11 40.96
N ILE A 790 8.79 1.70 40.88
CA ILE A 790 8.13 0.80 41.82
C ILE A 790 7.56 -0.34 40.99
N CYS A 791 7.99 -1.56 41.29
CA CYS A 791 7.43 -2.76 40.69
C CYS A 791 6.00 -2.98 41.22
N ILE A 792 5.01 -2.88 40.34
CA ILE A 792 3.60 -3.17 40.65
C ILE A 792 3.34 -4.67 40.48
N GLU A 793 3.85 -5.23 39.39
CA GLU A 793 3.72 -6.64 39.01
C GLU A 793 5.07 -7.09 38.45
N LYS A 794 5.69 -8.09 39.08
CA LYS A 794 7.06 -8.52 38.76
C LYS A 794 7.21 -8.82 37.26
N ASN A 795 8.27 -8.29 36.66
CA ASN A 795 8.62 -8.43 35.24
C ASN A 795 7.54 -7.93 34.25
N THR A 796 6.55 -7.16 34.72
CA THR A 796 5.35 -6.90 33.93
C THR A 796 4.83 -5.46 34.02
N ARG A 797 4.76 -4.85 35.22
CA ARG A 797 4.28 -3.47 35.38
C ARG A 797 5.07 -2.69 36.42
N TYR A 798 5.36 -1.44 36.06
CA TYR A 798 6.16 -0.54 36.87
C TYR A 798 5.51 0.84 36.90
N PHE A 799 5.31 1.37 38.11
CA PHE A 799 5.04 2.80 38.30
C PHE A 799 6.37 3.53 38.32
N VAL A 800 6.53 4.53 37.47
CA VAL A 800 7.80 5.28 37.35
C VAL A 800 7.58 6.76 37.60
N LYS A 801 8.51 7.35 38.34
CA LYS A 801 8.69 8.79 38.43
C LYS A 801 9.73 9.19 37.38
N LEU A 802 9.35 10.06 36.46
CA LEU A 802 10.18 10.48 35.35
C LEU A 802 10.92 11.78 35.69
N LYS A 803 12.11 11.98 35.11
CA LYS A 803 12.90 13.22 35.31
C LYS A 803 12.30 14.44 34.61
N ASN A 804 11.28 14.25 33.77
CA ASN A 804 10.56 15.32 33.10
C ASN A 804 9.50 15.95 34.05
N LYS A 805 9.50 17.28 34.14
CA LYS A 805 8.61 18.04 35.02
C LYS A 805 7.15 18.07 34.54
N ASP A 806 6.94 18.00 33.23
CA ASP A 806 5.62 18.08 32.60
C ASP A 806 4.89 16.73 32.66
N PHE A 807 5.64 15.62 32.66
CA PHE A 807 5.11 14.24 32.71
C PHE A 807 5.71 13.47 33.88
N LYS A 808 5.45 13.91 35.11
CA LYS A 808 6.14 13.42 36.32
C LYS A 808 5.97 11.92 36.61
N TYR A 809 4.83 11.32 36.25
CA TYR A 809 4.53 9.93 36.59
C TYR A 809 4.00 9.12 35.38
N GLY A 810 4.53 7.92 35.21
CA GLY A 810 4.15 7.00 34.14
C GLY A 810 3.95 5.56 34.63
N ILE A 811 3.34 4.74 33.78
CA ILE A 811 3.27 3.29 33.92
C ILE A 811 4.04 2.68 32.75
N ILE A 812 5.10 1.94 33.05
CA ILE A 812 5.82 1.12 32.09
C ILE A 812 5.29 -0.30 32.19
N GLY A 813 4.86 -0.83 31.06
CA GLY A 813 4.48 -2.23 30.92
C GLY A 813 5.54 -2.98 30.14
N ALA A 814 5.87 -4.17 30.60
CA ALA A 814 6.68 -5.14 29.90
C ALA A 814 5.78 -6.29 29.41
N ASN A 815 6.05 -6.79 28.21
CA ASN A 815 5.32 -7.86 27.54
C ASN A 815 3.83 -7.51 27.27
N ASN A 816 2.98 -8.50 26.99
CA ASN A 816 1.68 -8.38 26.30
C ASN A 816 0.60 -7.47 26.95
N GLN A 817 0.90 -6.72 28.01
CA GLN A 817 -0.09 -5.96 28.77
C GLN A 817 -0.43 -4.57 28.21
N LEU A 818 0.45 -3.90 27.45
CA LEU A 818 0.19 -2.55 26.91
C LEU A 818 -0.13 -2.49 25.41
N LYS A 819 -0.14 -3.63 24.69
CA LYS A 819 -0.47 -3.70 23.26
C LYS A 819 -1.85 -3.10 22.91
N LYS A 820 -2.76 -3.02 23.88
CA LYS A 820 -4.17 -2.65 23.66
C LYS A 820 -4.50 -1.19 23.98
N GLU A 821 -3.58 -0.42 24.55
CA GLU A 821 -3.91 0.86 25.18
C GLU A 821 -3.50 2.11 24.35
N ASN A 822 -3.16 1.97 23.06
CA ASN A 822 -2.80 3.08 22.15
C ASN A 822 -1.63 3.95 22.65
N TYR A 823 -0.60 3.32 23.22
CA TYR A 823 0.62 4.00 23.68
C TYR A 823 1.83 3.61 22.84
N PRO A 824 2.95 4.36 22.90
CA PRO A 824 4.21 3.93 22.32
C PRO A 824 4.59 2.54 22.86
N VAL A 825 4.89 1.61 21.96
CA VAL A 825 5.29 0.23 22.29
C VAL A 825 6.40 -0.19 21.33
N LYS A 826 7.44 -0.86 21.85
CA LYS A 826 8.54 -1.39 21.04
C LYS A 826 9.04 -2.71 21.62
N SER A 827 9.47 -3.62 20.76
CA SER A 827 10.20 -4.81 21.21
C SER A 827 11.71 -4.56 21.21
N SER A 828 12.42 -5.17 22.16
CA SER A 828 13.88 -5.08 22.24
C SER A 828 14.60 -5.78 21.10
N GLY A 829 13.95 -6.75 20.46
CA GLY A 829 14.50 -7.46 19.33
C GLY A 829 13.51 -8.38 18.63
N THR A 830 14.09 -9.33 17.89
CA THR A 830 13.39 -10.33 17.08
C THR A 830 13.68 -11.74 17.56
N GLU A 831 14.11 -11.88 18.81
CA GLU A 831 14.50 -13.16 19.42
C GLU A 831 13.49 -13.59 20.50
N VAL A 832 13.52 -14.88 20.87
CA VAL A 832 12.55 -15.48 21.81
C VAL A 832 12.56 -14.78 23.17
N TYR A 833 13.75 -14.37 23.61
CA TYR A 833 13.96 -13.74 24.92
C TYR A 833 13.73 -12.22 24.90
N SER A 834 13.50 -11.60 23.74
CA SER A 834 13.25 -10.16 23.66
C SER A 834 12.01 -9.77 24.46
N ASN A 835 12.05 -8.66 25.18
CA ASN A 835 10.88 -8.08 25.83
C ASN A 835 10.15 -7.11 24.89
N ILE A 836 8.94 -6.74 25.30
CA ILE A 836 8.14 -5.68 24.68
C ILE A 836 7.94 -4.61 25.74
N TYR A 837 8.34 -3.37 25.49
CA TYR A 837 8.12 -2.26 26.42
C TYR A 837 7.06 -1.33 25.87
N GLY A 838 6.19 -0.84 26.75
CA GLY A 838 5.28 0.27 26.48
C GLY A 838 5.23 1.24 27.65
N ILE A 839 4.82 2.48 27.40
CA ILE A 839 4.69 3.48 28.46
C ILE A 839 3.45 4.35 28.29
N LYS A 840 2.74 4.59 29.39
CA LYS A 840 1.62 5.54 29.47
C LYS A 840 1.75 6.53 30.61
N VAL A 841 1.01 7.62 30.54
CA VAL A 841 0.84 8.52 31.70
C VAL A 841 0.04 7.80 32.78
N ALA A 842 0.50 7.90 34.02
CA ALA A 842 -0.27 7.41 35.16
C ALA A 842 -1.48 8.33 35.42
N ASN A 843 -2.67 7.76 35.55
CA ASN A 843 -3.87 8.53 35.87
C ASN A 843 -3.87 8.97 37.36
N LYS A 844 -4.75 9.91 37.74
CA LYS A 844 -4.80 10.44 39.11
C LYS A 844 -5.01 9.36 40.18
N ALA A 845 -5.78 8.31 39.88
CA ALA A 845 -6.03 7.21 40.81
C ALA A 845 -4.80 6.31 40.97
N GLU A 846 -4.10 6.00 39.87
CA GLU A 846 -2.83 5.27 39.88
C GLU A 846 -1.76 6.04 40.64
N ILE A 847 -1.62 7.36 40.39
CA ILE A 847 -0.68 8.22 41.13
C ILE A 847 -1.01 8.15 42.62
N LYS A 848 -2.25 8.42 43.03
CA LYS A 848 -2.64 8.39 44.45
C LYS A 848 -2.37 7.03 45.10
N ARG A 849 -2.67 5.94 44.40
CA ARG A 849 -2.48 4.57 44.89
C ARG A 849 -1.00 4.23 45.10
N TYR A 850 -0.14 4.55 44.13
CA TYR A 850 1.25 4.09 44.14
C TYR A 850 2.22 5.12 44.73
N SER A 851 1.88 6.41 44.77
CA SER A 851 2.65 7.42 45.51
C SER A 851 2.52 7.28 47.02
N GLN A 852 1.47 6.60 47.50
CA GLN A 852 1.31 6.25 48.92
C GLN A 852 2.19 5.07 49.34
N VAL A 853 2.55 4.18 48.40
CA VAL A 853 3.54 3.12 48.60
C VAL A 853 4.97 3.70 48.55
N GLU A 854 5.14 4.90 47.98
CA GLU A 854 6.41 5.63 47.90
C GLU A 854 6.77 6.38 49.21
N ARG A 855 5.74 6.77 49.99
CA ARG A 855 5.88 7.39 51.31
C ARG A 855 5.96 6.31 52.39
#